data_AF-A0A2E3PR89-F1
#
_entry.id   AF-A0A2E3PR89-F1
#
_cell.length_a   1.000
_cell.length_b   1.000
_cell.length_c   1.000
_cell.angle_alpha   90.00
_cell.angle_beta   90.00
_cell.angle_gamma   90.00
#
_symmetry.space_group_name_H-M   'P 1'
#
loop_
_entity.id
_entity.type
_entity.pdbx_description
1 polymer ?
#
loop_
_entity_poly.entity_id
_entity_poly.type
_entity_poly.pdbx_seq_one_letter_code
_entity_poly.pdbx_strand_id
1 'polypeptide(L)'
;MADRKLPTSTSMPPVSGADYMDQVAEKVGMLFDAAALRPVSLTNAGNDYTMEVEPALDGDVVAGMAFYLQPEVGNTGPVRLREGANPFYDLTRADGSPLAPGDFSAGTVYFVVFVAGAFMIVSGGTGGGAMIDYQVFEASGTWIKPTGLSDDALIFVEAWGGGGGGNASTNYRGGGGGGAYLSRWMRGGDVGNTEVVQVGAGGTASGNPGGPGGNSSFGSHLTAYGGGGGGGANSVGQVGGGGGGGGWGSAGSTGSVDNPGLAGAIHSNLFGGGQGGNASSGSTNPGAATGFGGGGGGASGGPGYGNGGASLFGGAGGDSGQVGAPRGGGGGGGASGGRGEVVVRVIDKRGGAAGGNDFAMPDGTAAEPGLPFLADPDTGFVRTDDDEMGLVAGGLIGFRQSSTQSMFLAGSAAAPSMTFWGDRDTGFFSPAADQIAAAVGGSEIWRTTAAGLAVGKTSAAFPLDVEGDAAVNGNINLGRAAIIRSAADFARGNVIISAPNDVTTRQVSYGNNLYIDDAGVYQQDSTIIGGAMLLMSAPNGGSGEFKFVAKQDPDAGGTESVRALIDGSGRLVIGGTSGSYLLDVYGDIRARDRLLIGAGAGTAYGNDNLLRPASSSAFLNIKGGAGRAKIVIGNDDNTIVSGSGATVFRYGAGATDGGTEAMRIDSLGRVGINTSSPSYQFEVNGALASLASTAQVVALSGDLTNHAFIRFRQTASESRIESGSGGSYGAVPMTFLVAGAEAARFDVTGNLLIGTATTGASKLRIVDLPTSATGLSAGDIWNDAGTLKVAA
;
A
#
# COMPACT_ATOMS: atom_id res chain seq x y z
N MET A 1 48.14 35.36 22.46
CA MET A 1 49.28 36.29 22.31
C MET A 1 50.54 35.46 22.22
N ALA A 2 51.29 35.56 21.13
CA ALA A 2 52.57 34.86 20.98
C ALA A 2 53.64 35.64 21.75
N ASP A 3 54.35 34.95 22.65
CA ASP A 3 55.42 35.51 23.48
C ASP A 3 56.64 35.83 22.59
N ARG A 4 56.76 37.10 22.14
CA ARG A 4 57.88 37.58 21.32
C ARG A 4 58.82 38.39 22.22
N LYS A 5 59.93 37.76 22.64
CA LYS A 5 60.98 38.39 23.44
C LYS A 5 61.85 39.32 22.58
N LEU A 6 61.81 40.63 22.86
CA LEU A 6 62.78 41.60 22.34
C LEU A 6 64.12 41.42 23.08
N PRO A 7 65.29 41.47 22.41
CA PRO A 7 66.57 41.41 23.11
C PRO A 7 66.72 42.64 24.02
N THR A 8 67.05 42.39 25.28
CA THR A 8 67.37 43.40 26.28
C THR A 8 68.85 43.34 26.62
N SER A 9 69.34 44.31 27.39
CA SER A 9 70.72 44.36 27.90
C SER A 9 71.16 43.14 28.72
N THR A 10 70.24 42.22 29.04
CA THR A 10 70.49 40.98 29.80
C THR A 10 70.63 39.72 28.92
N SER A 11 70.63 39.87 27.58
CA SER A 11 70.82 38.75 26.66
C SER A 11 72.26 38.19 26.76
N MET A 12 72.44 36.87 26.76
CA MET A 12 73.77 36.21 26.84
C MET A 12 74.08 35.44 25.54
N PRO A 13 75.24 35.67 24.90
CA PRO A 13 76.26 36.68 25.25
C PRO A 13 75.71 38.12 25.09
N PRO A 14 76.27 39.12 25.81
CA PRO A 14 75.89 40.51 25.66
C PRO A 14 75.98 40.94 24.20
N VAL A 15 74.88 41.40 23.64
CA VAL A 15 74.83 41.86 22.25
C VAL A 15 75.59 43.19 22.17
N SER A 16 76.63 43.26 21.34
CA SER A 16 77.40 44.49 21.16
C SER A 16 76.54 45.60 20.53
N GLY A 17 76.97 46.86 20.61
CA GLY A 17 76.20 47.97 20.02
C GLY A 17 75.91 47.78 18.53
N ALA A 18 76.85 47.22 17.75
CA ALA A 18 76.62 46.92 16.33
C ALA A 18 75.67 45.72 16.15
N ASP A 19 75.94 44.61 16.85
CA ASP A 19 75.09 43.40 16.74
C ASP A 19 73.65 43.65 17.21
N TYR A 20 73.44 44.57 18.16
CA TYR A 20 72.11 44.95 18.65
C TYR A 20 71.36 45.76 17.60
N MET A 21 72.06 46.66 16.92
CA MET A 21 71.49 47.45 15.82
C MET A 21 71.16 46.55 14.63
N ASP A 22 71.98 45.53 14.34
CA ASP A 22 71.70 44.54 13.30
C ASP A 22 70.49 43.66 13.65
N GLN A 23 70.36 43.22 14.91
CA GLN A 23 69.21 42.44 15.38
C GLN A 23 67.91 43.27 15.44
N VAL A 24 67.99 44.54 15.84
CA VAL A 24 66.86 45.47 15.79
C VAL A 24 66.48 45.74 14.33
N ALA A 25 67.44 45.94 13.43
CA ALA A 25 67.20 46.09 12.00
C ALA A 25 66.48 44.87 11.42
N GLU A 26 66.91 43.65 11.76
CA GLU A 26 66.23 42.41 11.34
C GLU A 26 64.77 42.35 11.82
N LYS A 27 64.47 42.77 13.06
CA LYS A 27 63.09 42.77 13.59
C LYS A 27 62.23 43.93 13.12
N VAL A 28 62.83 45.08 12.79
CA VAL A 28 62.17 46.19 12.09
C VAL A 28 61.86 45.80 10.64
N GLY A 29 62.74 45.04 9.97
CA GLY A 29 62.47 44.41 8.67
C GLY A 29 61.23 43.54 8.70
N MET A 30 61.10 42.64 9.69
CA MET A 30 59.88 41.84 9.90
C MET A 30 58.61 42.67 10.15
N LEU A 31 58.73 43.91 10.65
CA LEU A 31 57.61 44.81 10.83
C LEU A 31 57.19 45.45 9.49
N PHE A 32 58.13 45.75 8.60
CA PHE A 32 57.83 46.21 7.25
C PHE A 32 57.11 45.15 6.42
N ASP A 33 57.43 43.87 6.60
CA ASP A 33 56.70 42.75 5.97
C ASP A 33 55.22 42.66 6.41
N ALA A 34 54.89 43.17 7.59
CA ALA A 34 53.56 43.08 8.21
C ALA A 34 52.79 44.41 8.25
N ALA A 35 53.45 45.53 7.95
CA ALA A 35 52.85 46.86 7.95
C ALA A 35 52.25 47.21 6.58
N ALA A 36 51.19 48.00 6.57
CA ALA A 36 50.65 48.57 5.35
C ALA A 36 51.48 49.80 4.94
N LEU A 37 52.31 49.66 3.92
CA LEU A 37 53.21 50.71 3.44
C LEU A 37 52.48 51.65 2.47
N ARG A 38 52.97 52.90 2.38
CA ARG A 38 52.52 53.85 1.36
C ARG A 38 53.70 54.10 0.43
N PRO A 39 53.61 53.75 -0.86
CA PRO A 39 54.65 54.09 -1.82
C PRO A 39 54.85 55.60 -1.89
N VAL A 40 56.12 56.02 -2.01
CA VAL A 40 56.51 57.40 -2.27
C VAL A 40 56.23 57.82 -3.71
N SER A 41 56.14 56.85 -4.63
CA SER A 41 55.63 57.08 -5.98
C SER A 41 54.98 55.82 -6.57
N LEU A 42 54.06 56.02 -7.53
CA LEU A 42 53.46 54.96 -8.33
C LEU A 42 53.36 55.45 -9.78
N THR A 43 54.23 54.95 -10.64
CA THR A 43 54.29 55.31 -12.06
C THR A 43 53.80 54.15 -12.92
N ASN A 44 53.37 54.40 -14.15
CA ASN A 44 52.90 53.34 -15.03
C ASN A 44 53.27 53.54 -16.50
N ALA A 45 53.41 52.43 -17.21
CA ALA A 45 53.50 52.36 -18.67
C ALA A 45 52.37 51.46 -19.15
N GLY A 46 51.26 52.05 -19.61
CA GLY A 46 50.03 51.28 -19.88
C GLY A 46 49.44 50.72 -18.59
N ASN A 47 49.11 49.43 -18.58
CA ASN A 47 48.54 48.74 -17.40
C ASN A 47 49.60 48.08 -16.50
N ASP A 48 50.89 48.37 -16.72
CA ASP A 48 52.00 47.91 -15.88
C ASP A 48 52.44 49.06 -14.96
N TYR A 49 52.26 48.89 -13.65
CA TYR A 49 52.53 49.90 -12.63
C TYR A 49 53.78 49.54 -11.81
N THR A 50 54.61 50.52 -11.49
CA THR A 50 55.81 50.38 -10.65
C THR A 50 55.69 51.31 -9.45
N MET A 51 55.70 50.73 -8.26
CA MET A 51 55.68 51.46 -7.00
C MET A 51 57.08 51.55 -6.40
N GLU A 52 57.38 52.67 -5.73
CA GLU A 52 58.64 52.86 -4.98
C GLU A 52 58.29 53.10 -3.51
N VAL A 53 58.94 52.42 -2.57
CA VAL A 53 58.70 52.59 -1.12
C VAL A 53 59.93 53.13 -0.39
N GLU A 54 59.72 53.83 0.73
CA GLU A 54 60.80 54.33 1.60
C GLU A 54 60.53 53.93 3.08
N PRO A 55 61.50 53.30 3.79
CA PRO A 55 62.81 52.86 3.29
C PRO A 55 62.69 51.80 2.19
N ALA A 56 63.66 51.80 1.26
CA ALA A 56 63.68 50.86 0.14
C ALA A 56 63.74 49.42 0.64
N LEU A 57 63.06 48.49 -0.05
CA LEU A 57 63.09 47.08 0.31
C LEU A 57 64.46 46.48 -0.02
N ASP A 58 64.98 45.63 0.87
CA ASP A 58 66.23 44.89 0.66
C ASP A 58 66.08 43.72 -0.35
N GLY A 59 64.85 43.48 -0.87
CA GLY A 59 64.50 42.42 -1.81
C GLY A 59 63.11 42.62 -2.46
N ASP A 60 62.57 41.58 -3.11
CA ASP A 60 61.24 41.62 -3.72
C ASP A 60 60.10 41.53 -2.67
N VAL A 61 58.88 41.86 -3.07
CA VAL A 61 57.69 41.77 -2.22
C VAL A 61 57.44 40.33 -1.75
N VAL A 62 57.07 40.18 -0.48
CA VAL A 62 56.75 38.87 0.13
C VAL A 62 55.27 38.74 0.46
N ALA A 63 54.77 37.50 0.51
CA ALA A 63 53.37 37.23 0.80
C ALA A 63 52.95 37.79 2.16
N GLY A 64 51.86 38.57 2.18
CA GLY A 64 51.33 39.25 3.36
C GLY A 64 51.62 40.74 3.42
N MET A 65 52.55 41.27 2.61
CA MET A 65 52.81 42.70 2.52
C MET A 65 51.59 43.46 1.96
N ALA A 66 51.30 44.63 2.52
CA ALA A 66 50.16 45.46 2.13
C ALA A 66 50.58 46.88 1.76
N PHE A 67 49.87 47.49 0.83
CA PHE A 67 50.18 48.80 0.27
C PHE A 67 48.91 49.63 0.07
N TYR A 68 49.00 50.94 0.32
CA TYR A 68 47.99 51.89 -0.16
C TYR A 68 48.46 52.51 -1.47
N LEU A 69 47.77 52.21 -2.56
CA LEU A 69 48.14 52.61 -3.91
C LEU A 69 47.17 53.65 -4.45
N GLN A 70 47.69 54.68 -5.09
CA GLN A 70 46.87 55.65 -5.82
C GLN A 70 47.45 55.81 -7.22
N PRO A 71 46.84 55.21 -8.26
CA PRO A 71 47.37 55.34 -9.61
C PRO A 71 47.16 56.77 -10.13
N GLU A 72 48.10 57.28 -10.90
CA GLU A 72 47.98 58.59 -11.57
C GLU A 72 47.17 58.49 -12.87
N VAL A 73 47.16 57.31 -13.51
CA VAL A 73 46.41 57.00 -14.72
C VAL A 73 45.57 55.76 -14.46
N GLY A 74 44.31 55.75 -14.90
CA GLY A 74 43.42 54.60 -14.71
C GLY A 74 43.75 53.44 -15.65
N ASN A 75 43.47 52.21 -15.23
CA ASN A 75 43.70 51.05 -16.07
C ASN A 75 42.70 50.95 -17.23
N THR A 76 43.17 50.45 -18.37
CA THR A 76 42.38 50.20 -19.58
C THR A 76 42.23 48.70 -19.89
N GLY A 77 42.71 47.84 -18.99
CA GLY A 77 42.69 46.38 -19.09
C GLY A 77 43.29 45.74 -17.81
N PRO A 78 43.60 44.44 -17.81
CA PRO A 78 44.24 43.77 -16.68
C PRO A 78 45.54 44.46 -16.27
N VAL A 79 45.74 44.61 -14.96
CA VAL A 79 46.84 45.38 -14.39
C VAL A 79 47.91 44.46 -13.84
N ARG A 80 49.18 44.84 -14.00
CA ARG A 80 50.30 44.24 -13.28
C ARG A 80 51.05 45.30 -12.48
N LEU A 81 51.60 44.91 -11.33
CA LEU A 81 52.26 45.77 -10.38
C LEU A 81 53.60 45.17 -9.94
N ARG A 82 54.59 46.01 -9.69
CA ARG A 82 55.87 45.64 -9.06
C ARG A 82 56.36 46.73 -8.10
N GLU A 83 57.28 46.38 -7.23
CA GLU A 83 58.09 47.34 -6.45
C GLU A 83 59.45 47.54 -7.13
N GLY A 84 59.87 48.79 -7.33
CA GLY A 84 61.17 49.12 -7.89
C GLY A 84 61.49 48.43 -9.21
N ALA A 85 62.67 47.78 -9.27
CA ALA A 85 63.13 47.02 -10.43
C ALA A 85 62.76 45.52 -10.39
N ASN A 86 61.89 45.09 -9.47
CA ASN A 86 61.51 43.69 -9.29
C ASN A 86 60.58 43.16 -10.41
N PRO A 87 60.27 41.84 -10.46
CA PRO A 87 59.32 41.27 -11.42
C PRO A 87 57.90 41.85 -11.28
N PHE A 88 57.13 41.80 -12.37
CA PHE A 88 55.71 42.19 -12.36
C PHE A 88 54.81 41.03 -11.92
N TYR A 89 53.84 41.34 -11.07
CA TYR A 89 52.79 40.44 -10.61
C TYR A 89 51.40 40.98 -10.96
N ASP A 90 50.43 40.10 -11.19
CA ASP A 90 49.07 40.53 -11.54
C ASP A 90 48.39 41.26 -10.36
N LEU A 91 47.58 42.30 -10.66
CA LEU A 91 46.69 42.96 -9.73
C LEU A 91 45.24 42.53 -10.00
N THR A 92 44.60 41.94 -9.00
CA THR A 92 43.29 41.27 -9.10
C THR A 92 42.26 41.88 -8.15
N ARG A 93 40.97 41.60 -8.38
CA ARG A 93 39.89 41.92 -7.43
C ARG A 93 39.94 40.98 -6.21
N ALA A 94 39.17 41.31 -5.17
CA ALA A 94 39.08 40.51 -3.93
C ALA A 94 38.66 39.03 -4.15
N ASP A 95 38.05 38.70 -5.29
CA ASP A 95 37.66 37.33 -5.67
C ASP A 95 38.71 36.59 -6.52
N GLY A 96 39.86 37.22 -6.81
CA GLY A 96 40.95 36.68 -7.63
C GLY A 96 40.79 36.87 -9.14
N SER A 97 39.70 37.51 -9.60
CA SER A 97 39.50 37.79 -11.03
C SER A 97 40.39 38.95 -11.54
N PRO A 98 40.82 38.96 -12.82
CA PRO A 98 41.56 40.08 -13.40
C PRO A 98 40.72 41.37 -13.43
N LEU A 99 41.35 42.52 -13.17
CA LEU A 99 40.68 43.83 -13.24
C LEU A 99 40.16 44.15 -14.65
N ALA A 100 38.96 44.72 -14.73
CA ALA A 100 38.40 45.25 -15.97
C ALA A 100 38.82 46.72 -16.15
N PRO A 101 38.71 47.27 -17.37
CA PRO A 101 39.03 48.68 -17.63
C PRO A 101 38.26 49.62 -16.67
N GLY A 102 38.97 50.50 -15.98
CA GLY A 102 38.42 51.49 -15.04
C GLY A 102 38.34 51.06 -13.57
N ASP A 103 38.59 49.78 -13.24
CA ASP A 103 38.51 49.30 -11.85
C ASP A 103 39.66 49.80 -10.95
N PHE A 104 40.81 50.13 -11.53
CA PHE A 104 41.97 50.74 -10.87
C PHE A 104 42.17 52.14 -11.44
N SER A 105 41.37 53.06 -10.92
CA SER A 105 41.12 54.40 -11.46
C SER A 105 42.05 55.46 -10.89
N ALA A 106 42.48 56.39 -11.75
CA ALA A 106 43.32 57.51 -11.37
C ALA A 106 42.72 58.31 -10.21
N GLY A 107 43.53 58.65 -9.21
CA GLY A 107 43.10 59.49 -8.08
C GLY A 107 42.33 58.76 -6.96
N THR A 108 42.04 57.47 -7.11
CA THR A 108 41.42 56.64 -6.06
C THR A 108 42.50 55.90 -5.26
N VAL A 109 42.42 55.92 -3.92
CA VAL A 109 43.32 55.16 -3.05
C VAL A 109 42.77 53.75 -2.83
N TYR A 110 43.53 52.76 -3.25
CA TYR A 110 43.23 51.34 -3.10
C TYR A 110 44.08 50.73 -1.99
N PHE A 111 43.49 49.90 -1.14
CA PHE A 111 44.25 49.06 -0.23
C PHE A 111 44.49 47.70 -0.91
N VAL A 112 45.76 47.33 -1.02
CA VAL A 112 46.21 46.19 -1.81
C VAL A 112 47.11 45.30 -0.97
N VAL A 113 46.97 43.97 -1.08
CA VAL A 113 47.79 43.00 -0.37
C VAL A 113 48.42 42.02 -1.35
N PHE A 114 49.70 41.69 -1.19
CA PHE A 114 50.39 40.68 -1.99
C PHE A 114 50.19 39.28 -1.38
N VAL A 115 49.45 38.40 -2.06
CA VAL A 115 49.13 37.05 -1.60
C VAL A 115 49.07 36.09 -2.77
N ALA A 116 49.50 34.84 -2.56
CA ALA A 116 49.45 33.78 -3.59
C ALA A 116 50.11 34.14 -4.94
N GLY A 117 51.15 34.98 -4.93
CA GLY A 117 51.88 35.39 -6.13
C GLY A 117 51.22 36.51 -6.96
N ALA A 118 50.21 37.17 -6.41
CA ALA A 118 49.52 38.31 -7.03
C ALA A 118 49.21 39.40 -6.01
N PHE A 119 49.02 40.63 -6.49
CA PHE A 119 48.44 41.72 -5.71
C PHE A 119 46.91 41.64 -5.78
N MET A 120 46.23 41.89 -4.66
CA MET A 120 44.78 41.83 -4.55
C MET A 120 44.21 43.11 -3.95
N ILE A 121 43.24 43.73 -4.64
CA ILE A 121 42.50 44.91 -4.15
C ILE A 121 41.43 44.48 -3.16
N VAL A 122 41.50 45.00 -1.94
CA VAL A 122 40.55 44.70 -0.84
C VAL A 122 39.71 45.91 -0.43
N SER A 123 39.88 47.06 -1.08
CA SER A 123 39.03 48.26 -0.93
C SER A 123 39.03 49.15 -2.18
N GLY A 124 37.98 49.97 -2.36
CA GLY A 124 37.97 51.05 -3.37
C GLY A 124 37.49 50.68 -4.79
N GLY A 125 37.05 49.44 -5.05
CA GLY A 125 36.45 49.03 -6.34
C GLY A 125 34.91 49.05 -6.34
N THR A 126 34.30 49.13 -7.54
CA THR A 126 32.86 49.10 -7.87
C THR A 126 32.15 47.77 -7.55
N GLY A 127 32.43 47.20 -6.37
CA GLY A 127 31.85 45.97 -5.84
C GLY A 127 32.01 45.80 -4.32
N GLY A 128 32.35 46.86 -3.57
CA GLY A 128 32.33 46.86 -2.10
C GLY A 128 30.93 47.14 -1.56
N GLY A 129 30.46 46.34 -0.59
CA GLY A 129 29.09 46.35 -0.05
C GLY A 129 28.48 47.75 0.12
N ALA A 130 27.32 47.96 -0.49
CA ALA A 130 26.66 49.26 -0.53
C ALA A 130 26.25 49.70 0.89
N MET A 131 26.68 50.91 1.28
CA MET A 131 26.05 51.61 2.40
C MET A 131 24.61 51.94 2.01
N ILE A 132 23.66 51.48 2.81
CA ILE A 132 22.23 51.56 2.50
C ILE A 132 21.63 52.87 3.04
N ASP A 133 22.24 53.47 4.06
CA ASP A 133 21.81 54.75 4.61
C ASP A 133 22.97 55.55 5.23
N TYR A 134 22.94 56.88 5.04
CA TYR A 134 23.94 57.85 5.55
C TYR A 134 23.22 59.10 6.06
N GLN A 135 23.28 59.34 7.37
CA GLN A 135 22.63 60.48 8.01
C GLN A 135 23.62 61.28 8.86
N VAL A 136 23.58 62.61 8.72
CA VAL A 136 24.41 63.56 9.47
C VAL A 136 23.50 64.47 10.29
N PHE A 137 23.76 64.52 11.59
CA PHE A 137 23.08 65.38 12.53
C PHE A 137 24.01 66.51 12.95
N GLU A 138 23.74 67.70 12.43
CA GLU A 138 24.40 68.95 12.81
C GLU A 138 23.63 69.72 13.90
N ALA A 139 22.40 69.27 14.20
CA ALA A 139 21.55 69.71 15.30
C ALA A 139 20.89 68.47 15.95
N SER A 140 20.47 68.60 17.21
CA SER A 140 19.83 67.48 17.92
C SER A 140 18.51 67.08 17.26
N GLY A 141 18.24 65.77 17.19
CA GLY A 141 17.08 65.22 16.51
C GLY A 141 16.83 63.75 16.88
N THR A 142 16.07 63.05 16.04
CA THR A 142 15.79 61.62 16.20
C THR A 142 16.23 60.88 14.95
N TRP A 143 17.07 59.87 15.11
CA TRP A 143 17.38 58.94 14.05
C TRP A 143 16.32 57.85 14.01
N ILE A 144 15.79 57.55 12.82
CA ILE A 144 14.82 56.49 12.59
C ILE A 144 15.53 55.39 11.80
N LYS A 145 15.46 54.16 12.30
CA LYS A 145 16.06 53.00 11.64
C LYS A 145 15.38 52.76 10.28
N PRO A 146 16.14 52.63 9.18
CA PRO A 146 15.60 52.25 7.89
C PRO A 146 14.81 50.93 7.95
N THR A 147 13.65 50.88 7.30
CA THR A 147 12.80 49.69 7.25
C THR A 147 13.46 48.57 6.45
N GLY A 148 13.32 47.32 6.90
CA GLY A 148 13.80 46.14 6.15
C GLY A 148 15.23 45.69 6.48
N LEU A 149 15.91 46.33 7.44
CA LEU A 149 17.22 45.88 7.92
C LEU A 149 17.10 44.57 8.71
N SER A 150 18.03 43.64 8.49
CA SER A 150 18.18 42.48 9.38
C SER A 150 18.75 42.87 10.74
N ASP A 151 18.52 42.02 11.74
CA ASP A 151 19.16 42.17 13.06
C ASP A 151 20.70 42.11 12.97
N ASP A 152 21.26 41.45 11.94
CA ASP A 152 22.70 41.34 11.68
C ASP A 152 23.30 42.48 10.84
N ALA A 153 22.48 43.44 10.38
CA ALA A 153 22.98 44.62 9.67
C ALA A 153 23.97 45.40 10.56
N LEU A 154 25.06 45.93 9.98
CA LEU A 154 26.07 46.69 10.72
C LEU A 154 25.76 48.18 10.66
N ILE A 155 25.66 48.82 11.82
CA ILE A 155 25.50 50.27 11.98
C ILE A 155 26.81 50.83 12.54
N PHE A 156 27.38 51.81 11.84
CA PHE A 156 28.56 52.54 12.29
C PHE A 156 28.17 53.97 12.66
N VAL A 157 28.39 54.33 13.92
CA VAL A 157 28.09 55.67 14.43
C VAL A 157 29.38 56.37 14.81
N GLU A 158 29.49 57.63 14.42
CA GLU A 158 30.56 58.55 14.75
C GLU A 158 29.98 59.78 15.46
N ALA A 159 30.64 60.25 16.51
CA ALA A 159 30.20 61.43 17.25
C ALA A 159 31.38 62.31 17.68
N TRP A 160 31.17 63.62 17.60
CA TRP A 160 32.09 64.66 18.07
C TRP A 160 31.44 65.51 19.14
N GLY A 161 32.06 65.66 20.31
CA GLY A 161 31.61 66.62 21.32
C GLY A 161 31.77 68.07 20.84
N GLY A 162 31.01 69.00 21.40
CA GLY A 162 31.20 70.42 21.17
C GLY A 162 32.51 70.92 21.78
N GLY A 163 33.19 71.87 21.12
CA GLY A 163 34.38 72.50 21.66
C GLY A 163 34.03 73.55 22.72
N GLY A 164 34.90 73.74 23.71
CA GLY A 164 34.76 74.81 24.70
C GLY A 164 35.00 76.19 24.09
N GLY A 165 34.35 77.22 24.62
CA GLY A 165 34.57 78.61 24.25
C GLY A 165 35.82 79.19 24.91
N GLY A 166 36.51 80.08 24.20
CA GLY A 166 37.62 80.84 24.78
C GLY A 166 37.15 81.94 25.72
N ASN A 167 38.05 82.44 26.54
CA ASN A 167 37.75 83.45 27.54
C ASN A 167 37.41 84.83 26.94
N ALA A 168 36.38 85.51 27.46
CA ALA A 168 35.94 86.82 26.96
C ALA A 168 36.73 88.04 27.50
N SER A 169 37.61 87.85 28.50
CA SER A 169 38.29 88.94 29.21
C SER A 169 39.05 89.86 28.26
N THR A 170 39.23 91.12 28.61
CA THR A 170 39.95 92.09 27.75
C THR A 170 41.45 91.84 27.68
N ASN A 171 42.04 91.04 28.58
CA ASN A 171 43.47 90.73 28.64
C ASN A 171 43.73 89.23 28.91
N TYR A 172 44.82 88.68 28.36
CA TYR A 172 45.31 87.30 28.54
C TYR A 172 44.20 86.23 28.51
N ARG A 173 43.69 85.96 27.30
CA ARG A 173 42.58 85.04 27.02
C ARG A 173 43.06 83.62 26.68
N GLY A 174 42.77 82.64 27.54
CA GLY A 174 42.94 81.23 27.20
C GLY A 174 41.92 80.77 26.15
N GLY A 175 42.36 79.90 25.24
CA GLY A 175 41.48 79.21 24.28
C GLY A 175 40.73 78.05 24.94
N GLY A 176 39.56 77.70 24.41
CA GLY A 176 38.81 76.52 24.83
C GLY A 176 39.40 75.22 24.27
N GLY A 177 39.20 74.11 24.96
CA GLY A 177 39.58 72.78 24.48
C GLY A 177 38.61 72.27 23.41
N GLY A 178 39.09 71.43 22.50
CA GLY A 178 38.23 70.75 21.53
C GLY A 178 37.41 69.62 22.16
N GLY A 179 36.35 69.20 21.48
CA GLY A 179 35.54 68.02 21.84
C GLY A 179 36.17 66.70 21.37
N ALA A 180 35.85 65.62 22.06
CA ALA A 180 36.33 64.27 21.73
C ALA A 180 35.63 63.72 20.47
N TYR A 181 36.31 62.82 19.77
CA TYR A 181 35.73 61.95 18.74
C TYR A 181 35.64 60.51 19.25
N LEU A 182 34.47 59.91 19.11
CA LEU A 182 34.26 58.50 19.34
C LEU A 182 33.50 57.87 18.17
N SER A 183 33.76 56.59 17.93
CA SER A 183 32.98 55.80 16.97
C SER A 183 32.67 54.41 17.52
N ARG A 184 31.60 53.80 17.01
CA ARG A 184 31.18 52.46 17.43
C ARG A 184 30.47 51.72 16.29
N TRP A 185 30.87 50.46 16.09
CA TRP A 185 30.12 49.49 15.29
C TRP A 185 29.10 48.77 16.17
N MET A 186 27.87 48.63 15.67
CA MET A 186 26.74 47.98 16.35
C MET A 186 25.97 47.11 15.35
N ARG A 187 25.22 46.13 15.85
CA ARG A 187 24.27 45.37 15.02
C ARG A 187 22.91 46.05 14.99
N GLY A 188 22.16 45.86 13.92
CA GLY A 188 20.82 46.41 13.72
C GLY A 188 19.84 46.01 14.83
N GLY A 189 19.94 44.79 15.37
CA GLY A 189 19.09 44.31 16.46
C GLY A 189 19.41 44.92 17.83
N ASP A 190 20.63 45.42 18.03
CA ASP A 190 21.08 45.99 19.31
C ASP A 190 20.74 47.50 19.46
N VAL A 191 20.17 48.11 18.41
CA VAL A 191 19.76 49.54 18.35
C VAL A 191 18.24 49.61 18.23
N GLY A 192 17.58 50.56 18.89
CA GLY A 192 16.12 50.74 18.78
C GLY A 192 15.66 51.12 17.38
N ASN A 193 14.35 51.02 17.10
CA ASN A 193 13.79 51.48 15.82
C ASN A 193 13.87 53.01 15.67
N THR A 194 13.97 53.74 16.78
CA THR A 194 14.27 55.16 16.81
C THR A 194 15.25 55.44 17.94
N GLU A 195 16.26 56.28 17.71
CA GLU A 195 17.25 56.70 18.70
C GLU A 195 17.33 58.22 18.78
N VAL A 196 17.46 58.75 19.99
CA VAL A 196 17.64 60.20 20.19
C VAL A 196 19.09 60.56 19.87
N VAL A 197 19.28 61.52 18.97
CA VAL A 197 20.59 62.04 18.61
C VAL A 197 20.76 63.42 19.24
N GLN A 198 21.67 63.54 20.19
CA GLN A 198 22.03 64.80 20.80
C GLN A 198 23.30 65.32 20.12
N VAL A 199 23.27 66.56 19.64
CA VAL A 199 24.45 67.25 19.13
C VAL A 199 24.87 68.31 20.13
N GLY A 200 26.10 68.20 20.63
CA GLY A 200 26.69 69.10 21.61
C GLY A 200 26.88 70.50 21.04
N ALA A 201 26.31 71.51 21.68
CA ALA A 201 26.56 72.90 21.32
C ALA A 201 28.02 73.28 21.62
N GLY A 202 28.58 74.19 20.83
CA GLY A 202 29.87 74.80 21.15
C GLY A 202 29.74 75.72 22.38
N GLY A 203 30.78 75.76 23.21
CA GLY A 203 30.82 76.60 24.40
C GLY A 203 30.83 78.09 24.06
N THR A 204 30.09 78.89 24.81
CA THR A 204 29.96 80.34 24.55
C THR A 204 31.23 81.10 24.90
N ALA A 205 31.57 82.12 24.10
CA ALA A 205 32.64 83.07 24.39
C ALA A 205 32.37 84.01 25.57
N SER A 206 31.26 83.85 26.31
CA SER A 206 30.80 84.79 27.33
C SER A 206 31.10 84.27 28.74
N GLY A 207 32.16 84.79 29.37
CA GLY A 207 32.50 84.48 30.76
C GLY A 207 34.00 84.54 31.05
N ASN A 208 34.34 84.64 32.35
CA ASN A 208 35.66 84.32 32.87
C ASN A 208 35.51 83.23 33.96
N PRO A 209 35.68 81.92 33.64
CA PRO A 209 36.15 81.34 32.37
C PRO A 209 35.14 81.30 31.21
N GLY A 210 35.58 80.95 29.99
CA GLY A 210 34.71 80.65 28.85
C GLY A 210 33.83 79.41 29.09
N GLY A 211 32.74 79.27 28.33
CA GLY A 211 31.78 78.17 28.51
C GLY A 211 32.32 76.82 28.02
N PRO A 212 32.06 75.69 28.71
CA PRO A 212 32.39 74.36 28.20
C PRO A 212 31.50 73.97 27.01
N GLY A 213 32.00 73.09 26.15
CA GLY A 213 31.24 72.50 25.06
C GLY A 213 30.31 71.38 25.53
N GLY A 214 29.18 71.21 24.87
CA GLY A 214 28.21 70.15 25.16
C GLY A 214 28.65 68.78 24.61
N ASN A 215 28.11 67.70 25.17
CA ASN A 215 28.35 66.34 24.65
C ASN A 215 27.45 66.06 23.44
N SER A 216 27.94 65.26 22.49
CA SER A 216 27.12 64.67 21.43
C SER A 216 26.91 63.19 21.71
N SER A 217 25.69 62.68 21.53
CA SER A 217 25.36 61.28 21.80
C SER A 217 24.39 60.69 20.79
N PHE A 218 24.47 59.36 20.64
CA PHE A 218 23.52 58.54 19.90
C PHE A 218 22.87 57.56 20.88
N GLY A 219 21.63 57.86 21.28
CA GLY A 219 20.95 57.18 22.38
C GLY A 219 21.84 57.10 23.63
N SER A 220 21.80 55.94 24.30
CA SER A 220 22.75 55.56 25.35
C SER A 220 23.99 54.82 24.83
N HIS A 221 24.12 54.67 23.50
CA HIS A 221 25.09 53.74 22.90
C HIS A 221 26.49 54.34 22.71
N LEU A 222 26.56 55.66 22.50
CA LEU A 222 27.78 56.41 22.26
C LEU A 222 27.64 57.83 22.81
N THR A 223 28.64 58.34 23.53
CA THR A 223 28.70 59.75 23.95
C THR A 223 30.11 60.29 23.73
N ALA A 224 30.22 61.29 22.87
CA ALA A 224 31.44 62.06 22.65
C ALA A 224 31.41 63.32 23.49
N TYR A 225 32.40 63.45 24.38
CA TYR A 225 32.41 64.48 25.40
C TYR A 225 32.95 65.83 24.90
N GLY A 226 32.36 66.91 25.40
CA GLY A 226 32.77 68.27 25.05
C GLY A 226 34.10 68.71 25.68
N GLY A 227 34.68 69.75 25.09
CA GLY A 227 35.89 70.40 25.61
C GLY A 227 35.61 71.42 26.72
N GLY A 228 36.59 71.66 27.58
CA GLY A 228 36.53 72.65 28.64
C GLY A 228 36.73 74.09 28.13
N GLY A 229 36.18 75.07 28.83
CA GLY A 229 36.33 76.48 28.47
C GLY A 229 37.72 77.05 28.79
N GLY A 230 38.10 78.14 28.13
CA GLY A 230 39.37 78.82 28.37
C GLY A 230 39.38 79.70 29.64
N GLY A 231 40.44 79.62 30.44
CA GLY A 231 40.66 80.47 31.61
C GLY A 231 41.11 81.88 31.25
N GLY A 232 40.88 82.85 32.14
CA GLY A 232 41.28 84.24 31.92
C GLY A 232 41.68 84.96 33.20
N ALA A 233 42.62 85.89 33.06
CA ALA A 233 43.12 86.71 34.15
C ALA A 233 42.37 88.05 34.24
N ASN A 234 42.19 88.56 35.47
CA ASN A 234 41.54 89.86 35.73
C ASN A 234 42.54 90.99 36.08
N SER A 235 43.83 90.68 36.19
CA SER A 235 44.89 91.61 36.61
C SER A 235 46.15 91.49 35.73
N VAL A 236 46.92 92.58 35.63
CA VAL A 236 48.19 92.63 34.88
C VAL A 236 49.25 91.77 35.61
N GLY A 237 49.78 90.74 34.96
CA GLY A 237 50.78 89.81 35.51
C GLY A 237 50.28 88.38 35.76
N GLN A 238 48.98 88.14 35.63
CA GLN A 238 48.35 86.82 35.61
C GLN A 238 48.12 86.33 34.18
N VAL A 239 48.06 85.01 33.98
CA VAL A 239 47.94 84.40 32.64
C VAL A 239 46.75 83.44 32.56
N GLY A 240 46.11 83.38 31.39
CA GLY A 240 44.93 82.54 31.17
C GLY A 240 45.34 81.15 30.71
N GLY A 241 45.03 80.12 31.50
CA GLY A 241 45.23 78.72 31.12
C GLY A 241 44.25 78.26 30.06
N GLY A 242 44.70 77.42 29.13
CA GLY A 242 43.83 76.84 28.11
C GLY A 242 42.85 75.81 28.69
N GLY A 243 41.70 75.63 28.06
CA GLY A 243 40.74 74.58 28.44
C GLY A 243 41.24 73.18 28.07
N GLY A 244 40.92 72.17 28.88
CA GLY A 244 41.24 70.78 28.56
C GLY A 244 40.33 70.26 27.45
N GLY A 245 40.87 69.42 26.56
CA GLY A 245 40.07 68.75 25.54
C GLY A 245 39.22 67.63 26.12
N GLY A 246 38.07 67.36 25.50
CA GLY A 246 37.22 66.22 25.83
C GLY A 246 37.94 64.90 25.57
N GLY A 247 37.73 63.89 26.41
CA GLY A 247 38.26 62.55 26.21
C GLY A 247 37.16 61.52 25.98
N TRP A 248 37.56 60.26 25.80
CA TRP A 248 36.61 59.15 25.62
C TRP A 248 35.73 58.87 26.86
N GLY A 249 36.20 59.21 28.06
CA GLY A 249 35.52 58.89 29.32
C GLY A 249 34.94 60.08 30.10
N SER A 250 35.31 61.32 29.74
CA SER A 250 34.82 62.52 30.41
C SER A 250 35.07 63.78 29.57
N ALA A 251 34.29 64.83 29.85
CA ALA A 251 34.57 66.15 29.31
C ALA A 251 35.91 66.70 29.81
N GLY A 252 36.50 67.59 29.03
CA GLY A 252 37.70 68.31 29.43
C GLY A 252 37.38 69.35 30.48
N SER A 253 38.29 69.58 31.43
CA SER A 253 38.04 70.58 32.46
C SER A 253 38.31 71.99 31.93
N THR A 254 37.55 72.96 32.41
CA THR A 254 37.79 74.38 32.12
C THR A 254 39.15 74.82 32.71
N GLY A 255 39.90 75.65 31.99
CA GLY A 255 41.14 76.24 32.47
C GLY A 255 40.89 77.37 33.48
N SER A 256 41.87 77.62 34.35
CA SER A 256 41.80 78.71 35.34
C SER A 256 42.97 79.67 35.18
N VAL A 257 43.04 80.68 36.05
CA VAL A 257 44.23 81.54 36.16
C VAL A 257 45.45 80.68 36.51
N ASP A 258 46.54 80.87 35.77
CA ASP A 258 47.85 80.22 35.94
C ASP A 258 47.86 78.68 35.90
N ASN A 259 46.73 78.03 35.59
CA ASN A 259 46.63 76.56 35.58
C ASN A 259 45.80 76.07 34.38
N PRO A 260 46.31 75.10 33.61
CA PRO A 260 45.57 74.57 32.46
C PRO A 260 44.38 73.72 32.91
N GLY A 261 43.39 73.62 32.03
CA GLY A 261 42.33 72.63 32.13
C GLY A 261 42.91 71.24 31.90
N LEU A 262 42.60 70.30 32.80
CA LEU A 262 42.99 68.91 32.67
C LEU A 262 42.24 68.26 31.51
N ALA A 263 42.95 67.36 30.83
CA ALA A 263 42.39 66.48 29.82
C ALA A 263 41.22 65.66 30.38
N GLY A 264 40.18 65.44 29.56
CA GLY A 264 39.21 64.39 29.83
C GLY A 264 39.89 63.02 29.73
N ALA A 265 39.89 62.24 30.82
CA ALA A 265 40.65 60.98 31.01
C ALA A 265 42.20 61.10 30.88
N ILE A 266 42.95 60.67 31.90
CA ILE A 266 44.33 61.14 32.15
C ILE A 266 45.43 60.31 31.45
N HIS A 267 45.18 59.10 30.92
CA HIS A 267 46.27 58.13 30.66
C HIS A 267 46.46 57.63 29.21
N SER A 268 46.19 58.42 28.16
CA SER A 268 46.77 58.16 26.82
C SER A 268 46.64 59.37 25.88
N ASN A 269 47.70 59.76 25.17
CA ASN A 269 47.62 60.80 24.12
C ASN A 269 46.79 60.37 22.90
N LEU A 270 46.49 59.07 22.81
CA LEU A 270 45.68 58.51 21.72
C LEU A 270 44.18 58.66 22.00
N PHE A 271 43.69 58.37 23.21
CA PHE A 271 42.24 58.34 23.53
C PHE A 271 41.79 59.32 24.63
N GLY A 272 42.74 59.89 25.39
CA GLY A 272 42.48 60.98 26.34
C GLY A 272 42.42 62.33 25.63
N GLY A 273 41.79 63.31 26.28
CA GLY A 273 41.81 64.70 25.82
C GLY A 273 43.20 65.33 25.94
N GLY A 274 43.40 66.46 25.28
CA GLY A 274 44.62 67.24 25.41
C GLY A 274 44.55 68.10 26.66
N GLN A 275 45.59 68.10 27.49
CA GLN A 275 45.70 69.09 28.55
C GLN A 275 45.78 70.49 27.93
N GLY A 276 45.10 71.46 28.54
CA GLY A 276 45.21 72.86 28.14
C GLY A 276 46.65 73.35 28.26
N GLY A 277 46.99 74.40 27.51
CA GLY A 277 48.28 75.04 27.62
C GLY A 277 48.47 75.66 29.01
N ASN A 278 49.60 75.36 29.64
CA ASN A 278 50.02 76.02 30.88
C ASN A 278 50.67 77.37 30.53
N ALA A 279 50.43 78.40 31.35
CA ALA A 279 51.11 79.67 31.21
C ALA A 279 51.84 80.03 32.50
N SER A 280 53.10 80.41 32.37
CA SER A 280 53.87 81.11 33.39
C SER A 280 54.31 82.46 32.82
N SER A 281 54.56 83.46 33.67
CA SER A 281 54.93 84.80 33.22
C SER A 281 56.18 84.78 32.31
N GLY A 282 55.97 84.86 31.00
CA GLY A 282 57.03 84.87 29.96
C GLY A 282 57.16 83.61 29.08
N SER A 283 56.32 82.59 29.24
CA SER A 283 56.26 81.43 28.32
C SER A 283 54.82 81.00 28.03
N THR A 284 54.47 80.84 26.75
CA THR A 284 53.17 80.29 26.31
C THR A 284 53.35 78.84 25.88
N ASN A 285 52.92 77.89 26.69
CA ASN A 285 52.92 76.49 26.24
C ASN A 285 51.66 76.23 25.41
N PRO A 286 51.80 75.56 24.24
CA PRO A 286 50.66 75.15 23.44
C PRO A 286 49.83 74.10 24.20
N GLY A 287 48.55 73.98 23.84
CA GLY A 287 47.72 72.88 24.31
C GLY A 287 48.23 71.54 23.77
N ALA A 288 48.04 70.46 24.53
CA ALA A 288 48.49 69.15 24.11
C ALA A 288 47.68 68.63 22.91
N ALA A 289 48.39 68.06 21.93
CA ALA A 289 47.78 67.40 20.77
C ALA A 289 47.35 65.97 21.11
N THR A 290 46.30 65.47 20.43
CA THR A 290 45.75 64.13 20.66
C THR A 290 45.32 63.42 19.38
N GLY A 291 45.06 62.11 19.47
CA GLY A 291 44.55 61.32 18.34
C GLY A 291 43.03 61.42 18.20
N PHE A 292 42.29 60.84 19.16
CA PHE A 292 40.82 60.75 19.15
C PHE A 292 40.16 61.68 20.17
N GLY A 293 40.88 62.14 21.20
CA GLY A 293 40.39 63.17 22.11
C GLY A 293 40.33 64.55 21.45
N GLY A 294 39.76 65.52 22.14
CA GLY A 294 39.85 66.92 21.74
C GLY A 294 41.23 67.49 22.09
N GLY A 295 41.74 68.41 21.29
CA GLY A 295 42.98 69.13 21.59
C GLY A 295 42.82 70.08 22.77
N GLY A 296 43.87 70.28 23.57
CA GLY A 296 43.85 71.28 24.63
C GLY A 296 43.85 72.70 24.08
N GLY A 297 43.14 73.64 24.69
CA GLY A 297 43.16 75.05 24.30
C GLY A 297 44.53 75.69 24.56
N GLY A 298 44.87 76.72 23.79
CA GLY A 298 46.11 77.47 23.97
C GLY A 298 46.11 78.36 25.22
N ALA A 299 47.27 78.53 25.84
CA ALA A 299 47.46 79.46 26.96
C ALA A 299 47.73 80.90 26.48
N SER A 300 47.62 81.87 27.37
CA SER A 300 47.88 83.29 27.04
C SER A 300 48.72 83.99 28.10
N GLY A 301 49.90 84.51 27.71
CA GLY A 301 50.80 85.26 28.59
C GLY A 301 51.91 86.00 27.83
N GLY A 302 52.14 87.27 28.14
CA GLY A 302 53.07 88.14 27.37
C GLY A 302 52.66 88.28 25.89
N PRO A 303 53.44 88.94 25.00
CA PRO A 303 52.97 89.36 23.68
C PRO A 303 52.64 88.25 22.65
N GLY A 304 52.61 86.97 23.03
CA GLY A 304 52.15 85.87 22.17
C GLY A 304 51.02 85.06 22.80
N TYR A 305 50.22 84.41 21.95
CA TYR A 305 49.24 83.40 22.34
C TYR A 305 49.80 82.01 22.03
N GLY A 306 49.61 81.05 22.93
CA GLY A 306 49.94 79.66 22.65
C GLY A 306 48.94 79.07 21.67
N ASN A 307 49.41 78.22 20.76
CA ASN A 307 48.52 77.50 19.85
C ASN A 307 47.71 76.44 20.62
N GLY A 308 46.47 76.22 20.21
CA GLY A 308 45.69 75.07 20.60
C GLY A 308 46.34 73.77 20.11
N GLY A 309 46.14 72.70 20.87
CA GLY A 309 46.58 71.37 20.50
C GLY A 309 45.80 70.88 19.28
N ALA A 310 46.51 70.27 18.33
CA ALA A 310 45.86 69.60 17.20
C ALA A 310 45.17 68.31 17.66
N SER A 311 44.11 67.91 16.96
CA SER A 311 43.56 66.57 17.08
C SER A 311 43.42 65.94 15.69
N LEU A 312 43.73 64.64 15.58
CA LEU A 312 43.64 63.94 14.31
C LEU A 312 42.18 63.65 13.92
N PHE A 313 41.35 63.30 14.90
CA PHE A 313 39.94 62.99 14.68
C PHE A 313 38.99 63.81 15.55
N GLY A 314 39.40 64.24 16.74
CA GLY A 314 38.59 65.13 17.58
C GLY A 314 38.66 66.59 17.13
N GLY A 315 38.00 67.47 17.88
CA GLY A 315 38.14 68.91 17.66
C GLY A 315 39.51 69.41 18.09
N ALA A 316 40.15 70.28 17.30
CA ALA A 316 41.37 70.98 17.73
C ALA A 316 41.07 71.93 18.89
N GLY A 317 42.06 72.26 19.72
CA GLY A 317 41.95 73.33 20.71
C GLY A 317 41.90 74.71 20.06
N GLY A 318 41.35 75.70 20.76
CA GLY A 318 41.25 77.07 20.26
C GLY A 318 42.57 77.85 20.32
N ASP A 319 42.92 78.50 19.21
CA ASP A 319 44.05 79.44 19.07
C ASP A 319 43.66 80.88 19.52
N SER A 320 44.41 81.92 19.17
CA SER A 320 43.99 83.30 19.50
C SER A 320 42.83 83.80 18.62
N GLY A 321 41.69 84.14 19.22
CA GLY A 321 40.63 84.95 18.61
C GLY A 321 39.79 84.30 17.48
N GLN A 322 40.02 83.03 17.13
CA GLN A 322 39.28 82.32 16.07
C GLN A 322 38.06 81.57 16.63
N VAL A 323 36.92 81.60 15.94
CA VAL A 323 35.76 80.76 16.31
C VAL A 323 36.09 79.29 16.06
N GLY A 324 35.73 78.42 16.99
CA GLY A 324 35.99 76.99 16.86
C GLY A 324 35.28 76.39 15.65
N ALA A 325 36.03 75.68 14.81
CA ALA A 325 35.46 75.02 13.63
C ALA A 325 34.64 73.79 14.04
N PRO A 326 33.43 73.57 13.50
CA PRO A 326 32.84 72.25 13.48
C PRO A 326 33.79 71.26 12.77
N ARG A 327 33.92 70.01 13.22
CA ARG A 327 33.15 69.35 14.28
C ARG A 327 33.92 69.44 15.61
N GLY A 328 33.41 70.21 16.57
CA GLY A 328 33.89 70.22 17.94
C GLY A 328 35.16 71.03 18.25
N GLY A 329 35.66 71.88 17.36
CA GLY A 329 36.87 72.69 17.60
C GLY A 329 36.68 73.71 18.75
N GLY A 330 37.72 73.92 19.56
CA GLY A 330 37.73 74.90 20.64
C GLY A 330 37.72 76.33 20.12
N GLY A 331 37.02 77.22 20.82
CA GLY A 331 36.99 78.64 20.52
C GLY A 331 38.25 79.32 21.03
N GLY A 332 38.84 80.16 20.19
CA GLY A 332 39.98 80.97 20.58
C GLY A 332 39.63 82.07 21.58
N GLY A 333 40.64 82.74 22.14
CA GLY A 333 40.43 83.79 23.14
C GLY A 333 39.39 84.86 22.73
N GLY A 334 38.19 84.81 23.30
CA GLY A 334 37.05 85.69 23.00
C GLY A 334 36.09 85.18 21.93
N ALA A 335 36.22 83.91 21.51
CA ALA A 335 35.42 83.27 20.48
C ALA A 335 34.73 82.00 21.00
N SER A 336 33.56 81.67 20.45
CA SER A 336 32.80 80.48 20.84
C SER A 336 33.43 79.22 20.25
N GLY A 337 33.23 78.08 20.90
CA GLY A 337 33.59 76.78 20.36
C GLY A 337 32.68 76.37 19.21
N GLY A 338 33.16 75.42 18.40
CA GLY A 338 32.41 74.76 17.35
C GLY A 338 31.44 73.73 17.91
N ARG A 339 30.27 73.61 17.28
CA ARG A 339 29.31 72.54 17.60
C ARG A 339 29.91 71.17 17.29
N GLY A 340 29.46 70.17 18.04
CA GLY A 340 29.68 68.76 17.73
C GLY A 340 28.92 68.31 16.49
N GLU A 341 28.98 67.02 16.19
CA GLU A 341 28.21 66.40 15.12
C GLU A 341 28.04 64.90 15.40
N VAL A 342 27.00 64.28 14.84
CA VAL A 342 26.82 62.81 14.87
C VAL A 342 26.54 62.31 13.46
N VAL A 343 27.26 61.28 13.03
CA VAL A 343 27.08 60.63 11.73
C VAL A 343 26.72 59.17 11.94
N VAL A 344 25.68 58.70 11.26
CA VAL A 344 25.23 57.31 11.30
C VAL A 344 25.31 56.72 9.90
N ARG A 345 25.94 55.55 9.77
CA ARG A 345 26.05 54.78 8.53
C ARG A 345 25.48 53.39 8.73
N VAL A 346 24.65 52.92 7.81
CA VAL A 346 24.09 51.56 7.85
C VAL A 346 24.60 50.74 6.68
N ILE A 347 25.05 49.52 6.96
CA ILE A 347 25.59 48.56 6.00
C ILE A 347 24.90 47.20 6.24
N ASP A 348 24.03 46.74 5.33
CA ASP A 348 23.52 45.36 5.35
C ASP A 348 24.41 44.49 4.43
N LYS A 349 24.77 43.28 4.88
CA LYS A 349 25.59 42.33 4.12
C LYS A 349 24.82 41.58 3.03
N ARG A 350 23.50 41.75 2.96
CA ARG A 350 22.70 41.25 1.83
C ARG A 350 22.68 42.33 0.76
N GLY A 351 23.42 42.07 -0.33
CA GLY A 351 23.44 42.92 -1.52
C GLY A 351 22.02 43.29 -1.97
N GLY A 352 21.90 44.51 -2.50
CA GLY A 352 20.63 45.21 -2.64
C GLY A 352 19.53 44.44 -3.38
N ALA A 353 18.33 44.53 -2.80
CA ALA A 353 17.07 44.66 -3.52
C ALA A 353 16.09 45.37 -2.58
N ALA A 354 16.06 46.69 -2.61
CA ALA A 354 14.97 47.49 -2.06
C ALA A 354 14.20 48.09 -3.25
N GLY A 355 13.30 47.30 -3.81
CA GLY A 355 12.35 47.63 -4.87
C GLY A 355 11.41 46.43 -5.03
N GLY A 356 10.10 46.64 -5.13
CA GLY A 356 9.13 45.55 -5.24
C GLY A 356 9.38 44.65 -6.46
N ASN A 357 9.07 43.35 -6.30
CA ASN A 357 8.88 42.34 -7.35
C ASN A 357 10.13 41.78 -8.06
N ASP A 358 11.01 41.04 -7.39
CA ASP A 358 12.17 40.42 -8.07
C ASP A 358 12.02 38.91 -8.42
N PHE A 359 10.78 38.41 -8.47
CA PHE A 359 10.35 37.39 -9.45
C PHE A 359 8.82 37.36 -9.58
N ALA A 360 8.20 38.50 -9.91
CA ALA A 360 6.79 38.50 -10.32
C ALA A 360 6.72 38.34 -11.83
N MET A 361 6.22 37.20 -12.30
CA MET A 361 5.92 36.98 -13.71
C MET A 361 4.61 37.66 -14.10
N PRO A 362 4.48 38.26 -15.29
CA PRO A 362 3.18 38.62 -15.86
C PRO A 362 2.22 37.42 -15.84
N ASP A 363 0.91 37.63 -15.73
CA ASP A 363 -0.04 36.50 -15.67
C ASP A 363 0.00 35.63 -16.94
N GLY A 364 0.15 36.29 -18.10
CA GLY A 364 0.21 35.65 -19.42
C GLY A 364 -1.11 35.01 -19.86
N THR A 365 -1.08 34.34 -21.01
CA THR A 365 -2.15 33.49 -21.51
C THR A 365 -1.56 32.15 -21.96
N ALA A 366 -2.40 31.18 -22.32
CA ALA A 366 -1.89 29.93 -22.89
C ALA A 366 -1.08 30.17 -24.19
N ALA A 367 -1.43 31.16 -25.01
CA ALA A 367 -0.69 31.46 -26.24
C ALA A 367 0.59 32.29 -26.00
N GLU A 368 0.69 32.97 -24.86
CA GLU A 368 1.81 33.82 -24.47
C GLU A 368 1.99 33.74 -22.93
N PRO A 369 2.67 32.70 -22.42
CA PRO A 369 2.82 32.46 -20.99
C PRO A 369 3.53 33.61 -20.28
N GLY A 370 3.28 33.75 -18.98
CA GLY A 370 3.92 34.75 -18.13
C GLY A 370 5.44 34.62 -18.05
N LEU A 371 5.93 33.37 -18.10
CA LEU A 371 7.35 33.03 -18.23
C LEU A 371 7.54 32.10 -19.43
N PRO A 372 7.68 32.65 -20.64
CA PRO A 372 7.93 31.86 -21.83
C PRO A 372 9.43 31.52 -21.97
N PHE A 373 9.73 30.46 -22.71
CA PHE A 373 11.10 30.27 -23.21
C PHE A 373 11.36 31.21 -24.38
N LEU A 374 12.52 31.88 -24.40
CA LEU A 374 12.81 32.91 -25.40
C LEU A 374 12.72 32.41 -26.86
N ALA A 375 13.05 31.14 -27.10
CA ALA A 375 12.99 30.51 -28.42
C ALA A 375 11.66 29.82 -28.72
N ASP A 376 10.80 29.64 -27.70
CA ASP A 376 9.51 28.97 -27.81
C ASP A 376 8.46 29.75 -27.00
N PRO A 377 7.97 30.88 -27.55
CA PRO A 377 7.22 31.87 -26.79
C PRO A 377 5.83 31.38 -26.36
N ASP A 378 5.37 30.22 -26.83
CA ASP A 378 4.10 29.60 -26.45
C ASP A 378 4.27 28.44 -25.44
N THR A 379 5.48 28.25 -24.90
CA THR A 379 5.80 27.24 -23.88
C THR A 379 6.36 27.92 -22.63
N GLY A 380 5.82 27.61 -21.44
CA GLY A 380 6.18 28.32 -20.22
C GLY A 380 5.27 28.08 -19.01
N PHE A 381 5.32 29.02 -18.06
CA PHE A 381 4.43 29.05 -16.88
C PHE A 381 3.41 30.17 -17.01
N VAL A 382 2.16 29.91 -16.61
CA VAL A 382 1.05 30.86 -16.70
C VAL A 382 0.22 30.82 -15.40
N ARG A 383 -0.42 31.93 -15.04
CA ARG A 383 -1.50 31.94 -14.05
C ARG A 383 -2.84 31.75 -14.78
N THR A 384 -3.68 30.81 -14.35
CA THR A 384 -4.94 30.50 -15.04
C THR A 384 -6.18 31.06 -14.33
N ASP A 385 -6.10 31.23 -13.02
CA ASP A 385 -7.12 31.84 -12.16
C ASP A 385 -6.45 32.33 -10.86
N ASP A 386 -7.24 32.84 -9.91
CA ASP A 386 -6.79 33.05 -8.54
C ASP A 386 -6.36 31.72 -7.90
N ASP A 387 -5.18 31.72 -7.27
CA ASP A 387 -4.58 30.56 -6.61
C ASP A 387 -4.38 29.32 -7.52
N GLU A 388 -4.31 29.51 -8.85
CA GLU A 388 -4.07 28.45 -9.83
C GLU A 388 -2.90 28.77 -10.78
N MET A 389 -1.98 27.81 -10.93
CA MET A 389 -0.84 27.88 -11.85
C MET A 389 -0.91 26.80 -12.92
N GLY A 390 -0.46 27.11 -14.14
CA GLY A 390 -0.46 26.19 -15.27
C GLY A 390 0.92 26.03 -15.93
N LEU A 391 1.15 24.85 -16.50
CA LEU A 391 2.26 24.56 -17.40
C LEU A 391 1.76 24.56 -18.84
N VAL A 392 2.36 25.41 -19.67
CA VAL A 392 2.01 25.58 -21.07
C VAL A 392 3.09 24.96 -21.95
N ALA A 393 2.69 24.24 -22.99
CA ALA A 393 3.56 23.86 -24.09
C ALA A 393 2.81 24.00 -25.42
N GLY A 394 3.42 24.64 -26.43
CA GLY A 394 2.83 24.79 -27.76
C GLY A 394 1.48 25.51 -27.75
N GLY A 395 1.30 26.48 -26.84
CA GLY A 395 0.06 27.26 -26.74
C GLY A 395 -1.07 26.61 -25.92
N LEU A 396 -0.85 25.42 -25.34
CA LEU A 396 -1.86 24.66 -24.60
C LEU A 396 -1.45 24.44 -23.14
N ILE A 397 -2.40 24.63 -22.21
CA ILE A 397 -2.20 24.32 -20.79
C ILE A 397 -2.44 22.82 -20.57
N GLY A 398 -1.36 22.04 -20.44
CA GLY A 398 -1.43 20.59 -20.26
C GLY A 398 -1.68 20.16 -18.81
N PHE A 399 -1.18 20.95 -17.85
CA PHE A 399 -1.28 20.70 -16.41
C PHE A 399 -1.64 21.99 -15.68
N ARG A 400 -2.55 21.89 -14.70
CA ARG A 400 -2.88 22.97 -13.77
C ARG A 400 -2.84 22.47 -12.33
N GLN A 401 -2.41 23.35 -11.44
CA GLN A 401 -2.39 23.13 -10.01
C GLN A 401 -3.13 24.27 -9.31
N SER A 402 -4.18 23.92 -8.57
CA SER A 402 -4.81 24.83 -7.60
C SER A 402 -4.38 24.50 -6.17
N SER A 403 -4.91 25.21 -5.19
CA SER A 403 -4.71 24.90 -3.77
C SER A 403 -5.25 23.51 -3.34
N THR A 404 -6.12 22.89 -4.13
CA THR A 404 -6.81 21.64 -3.76
C THR A 404 -6.79 20.54 -4.82
N GLN A 405 -6.45 20.85 -6.07
CA GLN A 405 -6.58 19.93 -7.20
C GLN A 405 -5.38 20.02 -8.14
N SER A 406 -4.98 18.86 -8.68
CA SER A 406 -4.10 18.74 -9.83
C SER A 406 -4.96 18.32 -11.03
N MET A 407 -4.97 19.14 -12.08
CA MET A 407 -5.86 18.96 -13.23
C MET A 407 -5.02 18.78 -14.49
N PHE A 408 -5.41 17.81 -15.31
CA PHE A 408 -4.81 17.56 -16.62
C PHE A 408 -5.83 17.90 -17.70
N LEU A 409 -5.34 18.29 -18.89
CA LEU A 409 -6.20 18.50 -20.04
C LEU A 409 -7.04 17.25 -20.33
N ALA A 410 -8.26 17.40 -20.88
CA ALA A 410 -9.00 16.24 -21.38
C ALA A 410 -8.22 15.58 -22.53
N GLY A 411 -8.19 14.25 -22.55
CA GLY A 411 -7.42 13.48 -23.53
C GLY A 411 -8.32 12.61 -24.40
N SER A 412 -7.69 11.82 -25.26
CA SER A 412 -8.38 10.79 -26.05
C SER A 412 -7.61 9.47 -25.95
N ALA A 413 -8.18 8.38 -26.47
CA ALA A 413 -7.47 7.11 -26.50
C ALA A 413 -6.15 7.19 -27.29
N ALA A 414 -6.13 7.93 -28.39
CA ALA A 414 -4.94 8.12 -29.23
C ALA A 414 -3.91 9.10 -28.63
N ALA A 415 -4.33 9.94 -27.67
CA ALA A 415 -3.47 10.90 -26.99
C ALA A 415 -3.97 11.10 -25.55
N PRO A 416 -3.62 10.19 -24.63
CA PRO A 416 -4.00 10.33 -23.24
C PRO A 416 -3.34 11.56 -22.61
N SER A 417 -3.98 12.16 -21.61
CA SER A 417 -3.45 13.38 -21.00
C SER A 417 -2.37 13.12 -19.95
N MET A 418 -2.28 11.89 -19.45
CA MET A 418 -1.19 11.39 -18.63
C MET A 418 -0.54 10.20 -19.33
N THR A 419 0.66 10.39 -19.87
CA THR A 419 1.40 9.40 -20.66
C THR A 419 2.82 9.22 -20.11
N PHE A 420 3.59 8.31 -20.71
CA PHE A 420 4.95 8.01 -20.29
C PHE A 420 5.98 8.52 -21.32
N TRP A 421 7.17 8.86 -20.87
CA TRP A 421 8.24 9.30 -21.78
C TRP A 421 8.61 8.18 -22.75
N GLY A 422 8.38 8.40 -24.05
CA GLY A 422 8.61 7.40 -25.11
C GLY A 422 7.38 6.58 -25.50
N ASP A 423 6.27 6.68 -24.75
CA ASP A 423 4.99 5.99 -25.02
C ASP A 423 3.84 6.99 -24.80
N ARG A 424 3.44 7.66 -25.89
CA ARG A 424 2.45 8.74 -25.87
C ARG A 424 1.01 8.27 -26.11
N ASP A 425 0.82 6.99 -26.41
CA ASP A 425 -0.50 6.43 -26.73
C ASP A 425 -0.98 5.42 -25.66
N THR A 426 -0.17 5.23 -24.60
CA THR A 426 -0.53 4.50 -23.38
C THR A 426 -0.62 5.44 -22.20
N GLY A 427 -1.74 5.40 -21.46
CA GLY A 427 -1.95 6.33 -20.36
C GLY A 427 -3.40 6.46 -19.88
N PHE A 428 -3.66 7.48 -19.07
CA PHE A 428 -4.99 7.84 -18.57
C PHE A 428 -5.52 9.13 -19.20
N PHE A 429 -6.83 9.18 -19.39
CA PHE A 429 -7.51 10.35 -19.93
C PHE A 429 -8.96 10.46 -19.46
N SER A 430 -9.53 11.66 -19.60
CA SER A 430 -10.96 11.91 -19.43
C SER A 430 -11.62 12.11 -20.80
N PRO A 431 -12.48 11.18 -21.27
CA PRO A 431 -13.18 11.31 -22.56
C PRO A 431 -14.34 12.32 -22.54
N ALA A 432 -14.93 12.52 -21.36
CA ALA A 432 -16.04 13.45 -21.09
C ALA A 432 -16.11 13.70 -19.57
N ALA A 433 -16.93 14.67 -19.15
CA ALA A 433 -17.21 14.90 -17.74
C ALA A 433 -17.67 13.62 -17.02
N ASP A 434 -17.26 13.46 -15.76
CA ASP A 434 -17.59 12.31 -14.89
C ASP A 434 -17.10 10.95 -15.41
N GLN A 435 -16.03 10.94 -16.22
CA GLN A 435 -15.44 9.72 -16.79
C GLN A 435 -13.92 9.71 -16.70
N ILE A 436 -13.37 8.54 -16.40
CA ILE A 436 -11.94 8.23 -16.49
C ILE A 436 -11.75 6.99 -17.34
N ALA A 437 -10.78 7.02 -18.25
CA ALA A 437 -10.46 5.92 -19.15
C ALA A 437 -8.94 5.72 -19.22
N ALA A 438 -8.54 4.51 -19.61
CA ALA A 438 -7.16 4.23 -19.96
C ALA A 438 -7.05 3.74 -21.39
N ALA A 439 -5.92 4.07 -22.02
CA ALA A 439 -5.54 3.59 -23.32
C ALA A 439 -4.22 2.83 -23.27
N VAL A 440 -4.06 1.88 -24.18
CA VAL A 440 -2.81 1.17 -24.48
C VAL A 440 -2.68 1.10 -25.99
N GLY A 441 -1.55 1.56 -26.54
CA GLY A 441 -1.34 1.56 -28.00
C GLY A 441 -2.39 2.36 -28.77
N GLY A 442 -2.89 3.45 -28.18
CA GLY A 442 -3.88 4.35 -28.80
C GLY A 442 -5.33 3.86 -28.75
N SER A 443 -5.60 2.69 -28.17
CA SER A 443 -6.95 2.11 -28.05
C SER A 443 -7.45 2.17 -26.61
N GLU A 444 -8.70 2.58 -26.41
CA GLU A 444 -9.33 2.58 -25.09
C GLU A 444 -9.56 1.14 -24.61
N ILE A 445 -8.99 0.79 -23.47
CA ILE A 445 -9.08 -0.58 -22.93
C ILE A 445 -10.11 -0.69 -21.80
N TRP A 446 -10.35 0.40 -21.05
CA TRP A 446 -11.41 0.48 -20.06
C TRP A 446 -11.84 1.92 -19.81
N ARG A 447 -13.06 2.07 -19.31
CA ARG A 447 -13.65 3.33 -18.87
C ARG A 447 -14.52 3.13 -17.64
N THR A 448 -14.37 3.97 -16.64
CA THR A 448 -15.34 4.08 -15.54
C THR A 448 -16.19 5.32 -15.72
N THR A 449 -17.49 5.11 -15.53
CA THR A 449 -18.53 6.15 -15.48
C THR A 449 -19.27 6.04 -14.15
N ALA A 450 -20.20 6.96 -13.86
CA ALA A 450 -21.10 6.83 -12.71
C ALA A 450 -21.95 5.52 -12.73
N ALA A 451 -22.12 4.88 -13.90
CA ALA A 451 -22.86 3.62 -14.03
C ALA A 451 -22.03 2.37 -13.71
N GLY A 452 -20.69 2.43 -13.76
CA GLY A 452 -19.80 1.29 -13.56
C GLY A 452 -18.53 1.31 -14.40
N LEU A 453 -17.77 0.21 -14.31
CA LEU A 453 -16.55 -0.07 -15.08
C LEU A 453 -16.91 -0.82 -16.38
N ALA A 454 -16.67 -0.17 -17.52
CA ALA A 454 -16.70 -0.76 -18.86
C ALA A 454 -15.30 -1.24 -19.27
N VAL A 455 -15.18 -2.47 -19.76
CA VAL A 455 -13.92 -3.03 -20.28
C VAL A 455 -14.13 -3.41 -21.75
N GLY A 456 -13.23 -3.00 -22.63
CA GLY A 456 -13.34 -3.23 -24.08
C GLY A 456 -14.40 -2.39 -24.79
N LYS A 457 -15.06 -1.45 -24.08
CA LYS A 457 -16.16 -0.63 -24.58
C LYS A 457 -16.27 0.72 -23.88
N THR A 458 -17.06 1.64 -24.43
CA THR A 458 -17.11 3.06 -24.02
C THR A 458 -18.25 3.44 -23.07
N SER A 459 -19.10 2.49 -22.66
CA SER A 459 -20.19 2.76 -21.70
C SER A 459 -20.63 1.50 -20.97
N ALA A 460 -20.84 1.57 -19.66
CA ALA A 460 -21.30 0.44 -18.85
C ALA A 460 -22.81 0.49 -18.61
N ALA A 461 -23.52 -0.61 -18.85
CA ALA A 461 -24.91 -0.80 -18.44
C ALA A 461 -25.04 -1.43 -17.04
N PHE A 462 -23.93 -1.95 -16.50
CA PHE A 462 -23.83 -2.63 -15.21
C PHE A 462 -22.57 -2.18 -14.43
N PRO A 463 -22.49 -2.42 -13.11
CA PRO A 463 -21.33 -2.02 -12.31
C PRO A 463 -19.97 -2.53 -12.83
N LEU A 464 -19.95 -3.72 -13.44
CA LEU A 464 -18.84 -4.25 -14.23
C LEU A 464 -19.43 -4.80 -15.54
N ASP A 465 -18.95 -4.29 -16.67
CA ASP A 465 -19.50 -4.59 -17.99
C ASP A 465 -18.38 -4.77 -19.01
N VAL A 466 -18.11 -6.01 -19.37
CA VAL A 466 -16.99 -6.43 -20.23
C VAL A 466 -17.53 -6.75 -21.63
N GLU A 467 -17.00 -6.10 -22.67
CA GLU A 467 -17.21 -6.51 -24.06
C GLU A 467 -16.15 -7.55 -24.44
N GLY A 468 -16.59 -8.80 -24.65
CA GLY A 468 -15.73 -9.95 -24.92
C GLY A 468 -15.64 -10.94 -23.76
N ASP A 469 -14.64 -11.83 -23.82
CA ASP A 469 -14.45 -12.90 -22.86
C ASP A 469 -13.77 -12.43 -21.57
N ALA A 470 -14.28 -12.86 -20.41
CA ALA A 470 -13.70 -12.56 -19.11
C ALA A 470 -13.18 -13.83 -18.42
N ALA A 471 -11.85 -13.92 -18.23
CA ALA A 471 -11.23 -14.99 -17.45
C ALA A 471 -11.06 -14.59 -15.98
N VAL A 472 -11.59 -15.38 -15.05
CA VAL A 472 -11.45 -15.15 -13.60
C VAL A 472 -10.64 -16.29 -12.98
N ASN A 473 -9.40 -15.99 -12.56
CA ASN A 473 -8.54 -16.95 -11.86
C ASN A 473 -8.90 -17.00 -10.36
N GLY A 474 -9.99 -17.70 -10.04
CA GLY A 474 -10.54 -17.83 -8.69
C GLY A 474 -12.05 -18.04 -8.68
N ASN A 475 -12.67 -17.90 -7.51
CA ASN A 475 -14.13 -18.06 -7.38
C ASN A 475 -14.86 -16.77 -7.77
N ILE A 476 -15.91 -16.89 -8.60
CA ILE A 476 -16.89 -15.82 -8.81
C ILE A 476 -17.97 -15.95 -7.73
N ASN A 477 -17.89 -15.11 -6.69
CA ASN A 477 -18.90 -15.07 -5.62
C ASN A 477 -20.11 -14.24 -6.05
N LEU A 478 -21.11 -14.95 -6.57
CA LEU A 478 -22.37 -14.37 -7.01
C LEU A 478 -23.32 -14.17 -5.82
N GLY A 479 -23.77 -12.93 -5.58
CA GLY A 479 -24.68 -12.59 -4.47
C GLY A 479 -26.09 -13.17 -4.62
N ARG A 480 -27.03 -12.70 -3.78
CA ARG A 480 -28.38 -13.26 -3.52
C ARG A 480 -29.31 -13.53 -4.73
N ALA A 481 -28.92 -13.19 -5.96
CA ALA A 481 -29.49 -13.66 -7.23
C ALA A 481 -28.63 -13.12 -8.38
N ALA A 482 -27.55 -13.79 -8.75
CA ALA A 482 -26.86 -13.46 -9.99
C ALA A 482 -27.58 -14.07 -11.20
N ILE A 483 -27.89 -13.23 -12.17
CA ILE A 483 -28.50 -13.63 -13.43
C ILE A 483 -27.40 -13.57 -14.50
N ILE A 484 -26.92 -14.73 -14.95
CA ILE A 484 -26.07 -14.85 -16.15
C ILE A 484 -27.03 -14.77 -17.35
N ARG A 485 -26.89 -13.72 -18.19
CA ARG A 485 -27.79 -13.40 -19.32
C ARG A 485 -26.99 -13.39 -20.62
N SER A 486 -27.47 -14.05 -21.68
CA SER A 486 -26.99 -13.77 -23.04
C SER A 486 -27.83 -12.65 -23.65
N ALA A 487 -27.19 -11.73 -24.37
CA ALA A 487 -27.72 -10.40 -24.65
C ALA A 487 -28.80 -10.30 -25.76
N ALA A 488 -29.47 -11.39 -26.15
CA ALA A 488 -30.42 -11.35 -27.27
C ALA A 488 -31.91 -11.56 -26.92
N ASP A 489 -32.29 -12.34 -25.89
CA ASP A 489 -33.73 -12.65 -25.65
C ASP A 489 -34.12 -12.73 -24.16
N PHE A 490 -34.87 -11.73 -23.69
CA PHE A 490 -35.32 -11.56 -22.29
C PHE A 490 -36.42 -12.54 -21.82
N ALA A 491 -36.69 -13.65 -22.52
CA ALA A 491 -37.88 -14.46 -22.24
C ALA A 491 -37.65 -15.70 -21.34
N ARG A 492 -36.42 -16.23 -21.16
CA ARG A 492 -36.20 -17.50 -20.42
C ARG A 492 -34.80 -17.57 -19.79
N GLY A 493 -34.72 -17.65 -18.46
CA GLY A 493 -33.44 -17.75 -17.75
C GLY A 493 -32.81 -19.15 -17.78
N ASN A 494 -31.47 -19.20 -17.72
CA ASN A 494 -30.65 -19.93 -16.73
C ASN A 494 -29.19 -20.05 -17.26
N VAL A 495 -28.24 -20.11 -16.33
CA VAL A 495 -26.78 -20.30 -16.51
C VAL A 495 -26.45 -21.23 -17.70
N ILE A 496 -25.82 -20.67 -18.74
CA ILE A 496 -25.34 -21.41 -19.92
C ILE A 496 -23.90 -21.87 -19.63
N ILE A 497 -23.71 -23.17 -19.33
CA ILE A 497 -22.38 -23.83 -19.19
C ILE A 497 -22.05 -24.68 -20.45
N SER A 498 -22.92 -24.69 -21.46
CA SER A 498 -22.64 -25.25 -22.79
C SER A 498 -23.57 -24.61 -23.83
N ALA A 499 -23.09 -24.43 -25.06
CA ALA A 499 -23.78 -23.63 -26.06
C ALA A 499 -25.07 -24.27 -26.57
N PRO A 500 -26.15 -23.49 -26.78
CA PRO A 500 -27.37 -23.99 -27.39
C PRO A 500 -27.20 -24.22 -28.91
N ASN A 501 -27.70 -25.36 -29.42
CA ASN A 501 -28.08 -25.49 -30.82
C ASN A 501 -29.53 -25.01 -30.97
N ASP A 502 -29.70 -23.75 -31.38
CA ASP A 502 -31.00 -23.07 -31.46
C ASP A 502 -31.99 -23.69 -32.46
N VAL A 503 -31.55 -24.62 -33.31
CA VAL A 503 -32.38 -25.23 -34.35
C VAL A 503 -33.15 -26.46 -33.86
N THR A 504 -32.65 -27.20 -32.85
CA THR A 504 -33.22 -28.52 -32.50
C THR A 504 -33.49 -28.77 -31.01
N THR A 505 -32.62 -28.33 -30.09
CA THR A 505 -32.72 -28.71 -28.66
C THR A 505 -32.00 -27.72 -27.72
N ARG A 506 -32.61 -27.45 -26.55
CA ARG A 506 -31.97 -26.67 -25.46
C ARG A 506 -31.44 -27.61 -24.38
N GLN A 507 -30.20 -27.40 -23.95
CA GLN A 507 -29.48 -28.30 -23.02
C GLN A 507 -28.77 -27.51 -21.91
N VAL A 508 -28.74 -28.06 -20.69
CA VAL A 508 -27.96 -27.55 -19.54
C VAL A 508 -27.19 -28.72 -18.92
N SER A 509 -25.87 -28.56 -18.82
CA SER A 509 -24.94 -29.56 -18.32
C SER A 509 -24.29 -29.15 -16.99
N TYR A 510 -24.36 -30.02 -15.99
CA TYR A 510 -23.53 -29.95 -14.78
C TYR A 510 -22.63 -31.19 -14.73
N GLY A 511 -21.38 -31.04 -15.15
CA GLY A 511 -20.45 -32.16 -15.27
C GLY A 511 -19.03 -31.81 -14.83
N ASN A 512 -18.19 -32.83 -14.67
CA ASN A 512 -16.75 -32.67 -14.52
C ASN A 512 -16.09 -32.66 -15.92
N ASN A 513 -15.13 -33.54 -16.18
CA ASN A 513 -14.44 -33.77 -17.45
C ASN A 513 -15.34 -34.24 -18.62
N LEU A 514 -16.61 -33.82 -18.69
CA LEU A 514 -17.58 -34.17 -19.75
C LEU A 514 -18.56 -33.01 -19.95
N TYR A 515 -18.64 -32.49 -21.17
CA TYR A 515 -19.53 -31.40 -21.59
C TYR A 515 -20.10 -31.68 -22.99
N ILE A 516 -20.94 -30.77 -23.49
CA ILE A 516 -21.48 -30.81 -24.85
C ILE A 516 -21.01 -29.56 -25.59
N ASP A 517 -20.48 -29.72 -26.80
CA ASP A 517 -20.05 -28.60 -27.65
C ASP A 517 -21.21 -27.97 -28.44
N ASP A 518 -20.92 -26.89 -29.17
CA ASP A 518 -21.89 -26.15 -29.99
C ASP A 518 -22.51 -26.99 -31.12
N ALA A 519 -21.86 -28.09 -31.51
CA ALA A 519 -22.40 -29.05 -32.47
C ALA A 519 -23.35 -30.08 -31.84
N GLY A 520 -23.54 -30.03 -30.51
CA GLY A 520 -24.36 -30.97 -29.75
C GLY A 520 -23.67 -32.31 -29.49
N VAL A 521 -22.34 -32.37 -29.61
CA VAL A 521 -21.53 -33.58 -29.43
C VAL A 521 -20.93 -33.61 -28.02
N TYR A 522 -20.92 -34.79 -27.39
CA TYR A 522 -20.29 -34.97 -26.08
C TYR A 522 -18.76 -34.90 -26.18
N GLN A 523 -18.15 -33.98 -25.46
CA GLN A 523 -16.70 -33.74 -25.42
C GLN A 523 -16.14 -33.93 -24.00
N GLN A 524 -14.84 -34.18 -23.90
CA GLN A 524 -14.10 -34.20 -22.63
C GLN A 524 -12.88 -33.29 -22.75
N ASP A 525 -12.53 -32.59 -21.66
CA ASP A 525 -11.36 -31.69 -21.65
C ASP A 525 -10.03 -32.46 -21.51
N SER A 526 -10.04 -33.53 -20.72
CA SER A 526 -8.93 -34.45 -20.53
C SER A 526 -9.24 -35.79 -21.17
N THR A 527 -8.30 -36.32 -21.94
CA THR A 527 -8.44 -37.60 -22.64
C THR A 527 -8.03 -38.81 -21.80
N ILE A 528 -7.66 -38.60 -20.52
CA ILE A 528 -7.01 -39.61 -19.65
C ILE A 528 -7.87 -39.92 -18.42
N ILE A 529 -9.04 -39.28 -18.27
CA ILE A 529 -9.94 -39.45 -17.12
C ILE A 529 -11.38 -39.50 -17.63
N GLY A 530 -12.18 -40.47 -17.20
CA GLY A 530 -13.61 -40.49 -17.52
C GLY A 530 -14.36 -39.28 -16.93
N GLY A 531 -15.47 -38.91 -17.56
CA GLY A 531 -16.31 -37.80 -17.13
C GLY A 531 -17.76 -38.20 -16.89
N ALA A 532 -18.46 -37.41 -16.09
CA ALA A 532 -19.87 -37.56 -15.79
C ALA A 532 -20.56 -36.20 -15.76
N MET A 533 -21.82 -36.19 -16.16
CA MET A 533 -22.61 -35.00 -16.32
C MET A 533 -24.08 -35.28 -16.02
N LEU A 534 -24.70 -34.35 -15.32
CA LEU A 534 -26.15 -34.21 -15.31
C LEU A 534 -26.57 -33.34 -16.49
N LEU A 535 -27.37 -33.88 -17.39
CA LEU A 535 -27.92 -33.21 -18.56
C LEU A 535 -29.43 -33.00 -18.39
N MET A 536 -29.87 -31.75 -18.50
CA MET A 536 -31.28 -31.38 -18.60
C MET A 536 -31.55 -30.87 -20.01
N SER A 537 -32.47 -31.51 -20.74
CA SER A 537 -32.71 -31.17 -22.15
C SER A 537 -34.19 -31.19 -22.50
N ALA A 538 -34.65 -30.32 -23.40
CA ALA A 538 -36.03 -30.40 -23.91
C ALA A 538 -36.07 -30.19 -25.44
N PRO A 539 -36.83 -31.02 -26.18
CA PRO A 539 -37.15 -30.74 -27.57
C PRO A 539 -38.14 -29.57 -27.67
N ASN A 540 -38.13 -28.88 -28.80
CA ASN A 540 -39.05 -27.75 -29.01
C ASN A 540 -40.52 -28.21 -28.88
N GLY A 541 -41.27 -27.60 -27.95
CA GLY A 541 -42.68 -27.91 -27.69
C GLY A 541 -42.98 -29.16 -26.84
N GLY A 542 -41.95 -29.86 -26.32
CA GLY A 542 -42.12 -31.05 -25.49
C GLY A 542 -41.77 -30.85 -24.00
N SER A 543 -42.10 -31.84 -23.18
CA SER A 543 -41.62 -31.93 -21.79
C SER A 543 -40.10 -32.17 -21.77
N GLY A 544 -39.42 -31.62 -20.76
CA GLY A 544 -37.99 -31.84 -20.57
C GLY A 544 -37.64 -33.25 -20.09
N GLU A 545 -36.42 -33.65 -20.37
CA GLU A 545 -35.76 -34.87 -19.94
C GLU A 545 -34.63 -34.55 -18.95
N PHE A 546 -34.34 -35.50 -18.06
CA PHE A 546 -33.27 -35.41 -17.07
C PHE A 546 -32.37 -36.64 -17.19
N LYS A 547 -31.09 -36.50 -17.49
CA LYS A 547 -30.17 -37.61 -17.81
C LYS A 547 -28.90 -37.56 -16.97
N PHE A 548 -28.55 -38.68 -16.34
CA PHE A 548 -27.22 -38.91 -15.79
C PHE A 548 -26.37 -39.57 -16.88
N VAL A 549 -25.47 -38.80 -17.48
CA VAL A 549 -24.59 -39.25 -18.58
C VAL A 549 -23.20 -39.46 -18.02
N ALA A 550 -22.57 -40.58 -18.38
CA ALA A 550 -21.16 -40.81 -18.13
C ALA A 550 -20.48 -41.17 -19.45
N LYS A 551 -19.24 -40.75 -19.61
CA LYS A 551 -18.37 -41.16 -20.72
C LYS A 551 -17.10 -41.71 -20.11
N GLN A 552 -16.83 -42.97 -20.42
CA GLN A 552 -15.66 -43.68 -19.92
C GLN A 552 -14.38 -43.04 -20.49
N ASP A 553 -13.26 -43.24 -19.79
CA ASP A 553 -11.92 -42.84 -20.21
C ASP A 553 -11.64 -43.21 -21.69
N PRO A 554 -11.26 -42.25 -22.55
CA PRO A 554 -10.92 -42.49 -23.95
C PRO A 554 -9.80 -43.51 -24.16
N ASP A 555 -8.81 -43.59 -23.26
CA ASP A 555 -7.71 -44.57 -23.32
C ASP A 555 -8.22 -46.02 -23.13
N ALA A 556 -9.44 -46.18 -22.61
CA ALA A 556 -10.14 -47.44 -22.46
C ALA A 556 -11.21 -47.69 -23.55
N GLY A 557 -11.22 -46.92 -24.65
CA GLY A 557 -12.18 -47.06 -25.76
C GLY A 557 -13.56 -46.44 -25.49
N GLY A 558 -13.59 -45.36 -24.70
CA GLY A 558 -14.74 -44.85 -23.96
C GLY A 558 -16.02 -44.50 -24.73
N THR A 559 -17.02 -45.38 -24.62
CA THR A 559 -18.41 -45.14 -25.07
C THR A 559 -19.16 -44.21 -24.11
N GLU A 560 -20.05 -43.36 -24.63
CA GLU A 560 -21.05 -42.68 -23.78
C GLU A 560 -22.08 -43.68 -23.26
N SER A 561 -22.55 -43.47 -22.04
CA SER A 561 -23.61 -44.27 -21.45
C SER A 561 -24.51 -43.40 -20.56
N VAL A 562 -25.81 -43.44 -20.83
CA VAL A 562 -26.80 -42.90 -19.92
C VAL A 562 -27.03 -43.92 -18.81
N ARG A 563 -26.71 -43.52 -17.57
CA ARG A 563 -26.80 -44.40 -16.39
C ARG A 563 -28.20 -44.41 -15.81
N ALA A 564 -28.87 -43.27 -15.84
CA ALA A 564 -30.29 -43.16 -15.55
C ALA A 564 -30.88 -41.94 -16.26
N LEU A 565 -32.15 -42.01 -16.63
CA LEU A 565 -32.87 -40.87 -17.18
C LEU A 565 -34.32 -40.83 -16.69
N ILE A 566 -34.89 -39.63 -16.66
CA ILE A 566 -36.32 -39.40 -16.71
C ILE A 566 -36.62 -38.88 -18.12
N ASP A 567 -37.38 -39.64 -18.90
CA ASP A 567 -37.75 -39.25 -20.26
C ASP A 567 -38.85 -38.18 -20.28
N GLY A 568 -39.15 -37.63 -21.46
CA GLY A 568 -40.19 -36.59 -21.62
C GLY A 568 -41.61 -37.09 -21.31
N SER A 569 -41.80 -38.40 -21.13
CA SER A 569 -43.07 -39.01 -20.70
C SER A 569 -43.15 -39.23 -19.19
N GLY A 570 -42.08 -38.88 -18.43
CA GLY A 570 -42.00 -39.03 -16.98
C GLY A 570 -41.57 -40.42 -16.50
N ARG A 571 -41.03 -41.27 -17.37
CA ARG A 571 -40.56 -42.62 -17.00
C ARG A 571 -39.13 -42.56 -16.49
N LEU A 572 -38.87 -43.20 -15.35
CA LEU A 572 -37.52 -43.38 -14.82
C LEU A 572 -36.91 -44.64 -15.42
N VAL A 573 -35.85 -44.48 -16.22
CA VAL A 573 -35.09 -45.58 -16.80
C VAL A 573 -33.71 -45.63 -16.14
N ILE A 574 -33.30 -46.79 -15.65
CA ILE A 574 -31.99 -47.02 -15.02
C ILE A 574 -31.25 -48.10 -15.82
N GLY A 575 -30.01 -47.80 -16.22
CA GLY A 575 -29.16 -48.73 -16.98
C GLY A 575 -29.53 -48.89 -18.46
N GLY A 576 -30.47 -48.10 -18.98
CA GLY A 576 -30.89 -48.11 -20.38
C GLY A 576 -31.29 -46.72 -20.89
N THR A 577 -31.56 -46.64 -22.19
CA THR A 577 -31.85 -45.37 -22.90
C THR A 577 -33.31 -45.20 -23.31
N SER A 578 -34.14 -46.23 -23.12
CA SER A 578 -35.58 -46.18 -23.39
C SER A 578 -36.34 -47.15 -22.46
N GLY A 579 -37.60 -46.86 -22.20
CA GLY A 579 -38.45 -47.65 -21.32
C GLY A 579 -39.89 -47.71 -21.80
N SER A 580 -40.60 -48.79 -21.50
CA SER A 580 -42.04 -48.95 -21.76
C SER A 580 -42.89 -48.78 -20.51
N TYR A 581 -42.27 -48.77 -19.33
CA TYR A 581 -42.93 -48.68 -18.03
C TYR A 581 -42.50 -47.42 -17.28
N LEU A 582 -43.23 -47.05 -16.23
CA LEU A 582 -42.90 -45.88 -15.39
C LEU A 582 -41.54 -46.01 -14.68
N LEU A 583 -41.11 -47.24 -14.40
CA LEU A 583 -39.76 -47.57 -13.93
C LEU A 583 -39.24 -48.76 -14.74
N ASP A 584 -38.22 -48.52 -15.57
CA ASP A 584 -37.48 -49.57 -16.27
C ASP A 584 -36.07 -49.67 -15.68
N VAL A 585 -35.67 -50.85 -15.21
CA VAL A 585 -34.31 -51.11 -14.72
C VAL A 585 -33.70 -52.22 -15.55
N TYR A 586 -32.68 -51.88 -16.33
CA TYR A 586 -31.89 -52.84 -17.10
C TYR A 586 -30.76 -53.37 -16.22
N GLY A 587 -31.00 -54.53 -15.59
CA GLY A 587 -30.06 -55.19 -14.69
C GLY A 587 -30.73 -55.73 -13.43
N ASP A 588 -29.91 -56.17 -12.47
CA ASP A 588 -30.41 -56.69 -11.19
C ASP A 588 -30.90 -55.57 -10.27
N ILE A 589 -32.11 -55.70 -9.72
CA ILE A 589 -32.59 -54.87 -8.61
C ILE A 589 -32.27 -55.58 -7.30
N ARG A 590 -31.31 -55.03 -6.52
CA ARG A 590 -30.98 -55.51 -5.17
C ARG A 590 -31.61 -54.60 -4.11
N ALA A 591 -32.75 -54.99 -3.54
CA ALA A 591 -33.32 -54.34 -2.36
C ALA A 591 -32.71 -54.95 -1.09
N ARG A 592 -32.17 -54.12 -0.18
CA ARG A 592 -31.56 -54.61 1.07
C ARG A 592 -32.57 -55.17 2.07
N ASP A 593 -33.75 -54.58 2.13
CA ASP A 593 -34.82 -55.00 3.05
C ASP A 593 -36.04 -55.53 2.29
N ARG A 594 -36.71 -54.69 1.49
CA ARG A 594 -37.92 -55.06 0.75
C ARG A 594 -38.06 -54.29 -0.57
N LEU A 595 -38.53 -54.98 -1.61
CA LEU A 595 -39.01 -54.38 -2.86
C LEU A 595 -40.54 -54.38 -2.86
N LEU A 596 -41.17 -53.23 -2.62
CA LEU A 596 -42.63 -53.06 -2.67
C LEU A 596 -43.05 -52.55 -4.05
N ILE A 597 -43.82 -53.33 -4.80
CA ILE A 597 -44.35 -52.94 -6.12
C ILE A 597 -45.88 -52.91 -6.04
N GLY A 598 -46.48 -51.70 -6.01
CA GLY A 598 -47.94 -51.47 -6.03
C GLY A 598 -48.46 -50.44 -5.01
N ALA A 599 -49.68 -49.92 -5.20
CA ALA A 599 -50.30 -48.89 -4.34
C ALA A 599 -51.68 -49.31 -3.79
N GLY A 600 -51.93 -49.10 -2.49
CA GLY A 600 -53.28 -48.94 -1.88
C GLY A 600 -53.96 -50.17 -1.22
N ALA A 601 -54.41 -49.96 0.03
CA ALA A 601 -55.33 -50.68 0.95
C ALA A 601 -55.54 -52.22 0.83
N GLY A 602 -55.32 -52.95 1.94
CA GLY A 602 -55.24 -54.41 2.03
C GLY A 602 -56.54 -55.19 2.31
N THR A 603 -56.37 -56.51 2.48
CA THR A 603 -57.29 -57.43 3.16
C THR A 603 -56.56 -58.17 4.28
N ALA A 604 -57.29 -58.54 5.33
CA ALA A 604 -56.86 -58.69 6.73
C ALA A 604 -55.79 -59.74 7.11
N TYR A 605 -55.06 -60.39 6.18
CA TYR A 605 -54.07 -61.44 6.53
C TYR A 605 -52.76 -61.44 5.71
N GLY A 606 -52.41 -60.38 4.97
CA GLY A 606 -51.15 -60.38 4.18
C GLY A 606 -50.55 -59.00 3.95
N ASN A 607 -49.61 -58.59 4.83
CA ASN A 607 -48.92 -57.30 4.73
C ASN A 607 -47.56 -57.37 4.01
N ASP A 608 -47.13 -58.55 3.53
CA ASP A 608 -45.81 -58.78 2.93
C ASP A 608 -45.87 -59.48 1.55
N ASN A 609 -46.82 -59.10 0.68
CA ASN A 609 -46.89 -59.66 -0.66
C ASN A 609 -45.86 -59.00 -1.60
N LEU A 610 -44.96 -59.81 -2.18
CA LEU A 610 -43.95 -59.40 -3.17
C LEU A 610 -44.55 -58.87 -4.49
N LEU A 611 -45.76 -59.33 -4.87
CA LEU A 611 -46.50 -58.89 -6.07
C LEU A 611 -48.01 -58.84 -5.79
N ARG A 612 -48.70 -57.80 -6.28
CA ARG A 612 -50.16 -57.60 -6.17
C ARG A 612 -50.75 -57.22 -7.55
N PRO A 613 -51.65 -58.01 -8.16
CA PRO A 613 -52.32 -57.61 -9.40
C PRO A 613 -53.54 -56.73 -9.12
N ALA A 614 -53.87 -55.86 -10.07
CA ALA A 614 -55.14 -55.13 -10.10
C ALA A 614 -56.24 -55.84 -10.92
N SER A 615 -55.99 -57.04 -11.46
CA SER A 615 -56.92 -57.81 -12.29
C SER A 615 -57.02 -59.26 -11.85
N SER A 616 -57.94 -60.03 -12.46
CA SER A 616 -58.31 -61.41 -12.15
C SER A 616 -57.16 -62.45 -12.19
N SER A 617 -55.92 -62.06 -12.45
CA SER A 617 -54.74 -62.92 -12.31
C SER A 617 -53.47 -62.11 -11.99
N ALA A 618 -52.75 -62.48 -10.92
CA ALA A 618 -51.30 -62.22 -10.79
C ALA A 618 -50.56 -63.52 -10.94
N PHE A 619 -49.42 -63.44 -11.62
CA PHE A 619 -48.43 -64.48 -11.59
C PHE A 619 -47.13 -63.86 -11.07
N LEU A 620 -46.52 -64.48 -10.05
CA LEU A 620 -45.07 -64.38 -9.90
C LEU A 620 -44.45 -65.21 -11.03
N ASN A 621 -44.32 -64.58 -12.19
CA ASN A 621 -43.83 -65.25 -13.40
C ASN A 621 -42.31 -65.33 -13.37
N ILE A 622 -41.76 -66.29 -12.62
CA ILE A 622 -40.33 -66.59 -12.63
C ILE A 622 -40.08 -67.53 -13.80
N LYS A 623 -39.76 -66.98 -14.97
CA LYS A 623 -39.27 -67.76 -16.13
C LYS A 623 -37.76 -67.65 -16.21
N GLY A 624 -37.09 -68.80 -16.29
CA GLY A 624 -35.72 -68.86 -16.76
C GLY A 624 -35.71 -68.88 -18.29
N GLY A 625 -34.62 -68.41 -18.92
CA GLY A 625 -34.31 -68.73 -20.31
C GLY A 625 -33.93 -70.20 -20.47
N ALA A 626 -32.78 -70.52 -21.10
CA ALA A 626 -32.28 -71.89 -21.24
C ALA A 626 -31.79 -72.55 -19.92
N GLY A 627 -32.44 -72.27 -18.78
CA GLY A 627 -32.03 -72.69 -17.44
C GLY A 627 -33.20 -72.85 -16.46
N ARG A 628 -32.88 -73.12 -15.19
CA ARG A 628 -33.89 -73.39 -14.14
C ARG A 628 -34.36 -72.09 -13.51
N ALA A 629 -35.65 -71.79 -13.60
CA ALA A 629 -36.33 -70.91 -12.65
C ALA A 629 -36.40 -71.61 -11.28
N LYS A 630 -35.91 -70.97 -10.21
CA LYS A 630 -35.94 -71.52 -8.85
C LYS A 630 -36.82 -70.64 -7.97
N ILE A 631 -37.84 -71.22 -7.35
CA ILE A 631 -38.57 -70.62 -6.22
C ILE A 631 -38.06 -71.31 -4.96
N VAL A 632 -37.37 -70.60 -4.08
CA VAL A 632 -36.97 -71.10 -2.76
C VAL A 632 -37.91 -70.51 -1.72
N ILE A 633 -38.69 -71.35 -1.06
CA ILE A 633 -39.50 -70.97 0.11
C ILE A 633 -38.82 -71.66 1.30
N GLY A 634 -38.08 -70.89 2.08
CA GLY A 634 -37.08 -71.39 3.02
C GLY A 634 -37.38 -71.08 4.48
N ASN A 635 -38.61 -71.31 4.92
CA ASN A 635 -39.03 -71.12 6.32
C ASN A 635 -39.31 -72.47 7.01
N ASP A 636 -39.51 -72.44 8.32
CA ASP A 636 -39.98 -73.58 9.12
C ASP A 636 -41.33 -74.12 8.57
N ASP A 637 -42.19 -73.21 8.08
CA ASP A 637 -43.46 -73.53 7.42
C ASP A 637 -43.58 -72.87 6.03
N ASN A 638 -44.02 -73.67 5.05
CA ASN A 638 -44.30 -73.22 3.68
C ASN A 638 -45.78 -73.43 3.34
N THR A 639 -46.54 -72.35 3.23
CA THR A 639 -47.98 -72.42 2.94
C THR A 639 -48.27 -72.02 1.49
N ILE A 640 -48.85 -72.95 0.70
CA ILE A 640 -49.36 -72.69 -0.66
C ILE A 640 -50.89 -72.73 -0.59
N VAL A 641 -51.55 -71.59 -0.79
CA VAL A 641 -53.00 -71.45 -0.70
C VAL A 641 -53.58 -71.17 -2.08
N SER A 642 -54.57 -71.97 -2.48
CA SER A 642 -55.51 -71.62 -3.56
C SER A 642 -56.80 -71.10 -2.92
N GLY A 643 -57.48 -70.16 -3.58
CA GLY A 643 -58.77 -69.63 -3.13
C GLY A 643 -59.88 -70.65 -3.30
N SER A 644 -60.82 -70.41 -4.22
CA SER A 644 -61.89 -71.37 -4.55
C SER A 644 -61.45 -72.48 -5.54
N GLY A 645 -60.23 -72.38 -6.08
CA GLY A 645 -59.69 -73.29 -7.09
C GLY A 645 -58.82 -74.41 -6.52
N ALA A 646 -58.32 -75.28 -7.39
CA ALA A 646 -57.38 -76.34 -7.02
C ALA A 646 -55.94 -75.84 -6.96
N THR A 647 -55.11 -76.46 -6.12
CA THR A 647 -53.65 -76.35 -6.19
C THR A 647 -53.13 -77.39 -7.17
N VAL A 648 -52.49 -76.97 -8.27
CA VAL A 648 -52.07 -77.88 -9.36
C VAL A 648 -50.57 -77.75 -9.61
N PHE A 649 -49.88 -78.89 -9.70
CA PHE A 649 -48.50 -79.01 -10.10
C PHE A 649 -48.43 -79.53 -11.54
N ARG A 650 -47.79 -78.75 -12.42
CA ARG A 650 -47.71 -79.04 -13.86
C ARG A 650 -46.26 -79.23 -14.32
N TYR A 651 -46.08 -79.95 -15.42
CA TYR A 651 -44.77 -80.15 -16.07
C TYR A 651 -44.87 -79.91 -17.58
N GLY A 652 -43.74 -79.62 -18.23
CA GLY A 652 -43.66 -79.46 -19.68
C GLY A 652 -44.30 -78.20 -20.26
N ALA A 653 -44.54 -77.16 -19.45
CA ALA A 653 -45.15 -75.91 -19.92
C ALA A 653 -44.22 -75.10 -20.84
N GLY A 654 -44.74 -74.68 -22.00
CA GLY A 654 -44.07 -73.83 -22.98
C GLY A 654 -44.27 -72.33 -22.77
N ALA A 655 -43.88 -71.53 -23.77
CA ALA A 655 -44.10 -70.08 -23.76
C ALA A 655 -45.59 -69.70 -23.86
N THR A 656 -46.39 -70.55 -24.50
CA THR A 656 -47.79 -70.30 -24.87
C THR A 656 -48.76 -71.37 -24.36
N ASP A 657 -48.28 -72.39 -23.63
CA ASP A 657 -49.12 -73.45 -23.07
C ASP A 657 -48.87 -73.62 -21.56
N GLY A 658 -49.87 -74.14 -20.86
CA GLY A 658 -49.83 -74.32 -19.42
C GLY A 658 -49.20 -75.64 -18.95
N GLY A 659 -48.62 -76.45 -19.85
CA GLY A 659 -48.12 -77.79 -19.54
C GLY A 659 -49.19 -78.80 -19.09
N THR A 660 -48.75 -80.00 -18.73
CA THR A 660 -49.58 -81.13 -18.30
C THR A 660 -49.66 -81.20 -16.78
N GLU A 661 -50.84 -81.54 -16.23
CA GLU A 661 -51.03 -81.73 -14.78
C GLU A 661 -50.42 -83.06 -14.31
N ALA A 662 -49.47 -83.00 -13.38
CA ALA A 662 -48.88 -84.19 -12.75
C ALA A 662 -49.55 -84.53 -11.42
N MET A 663 -49.90 -83.50 -10.64
CA MET A 663 -50.52 -83.66 -9.32
C MET A 663 -51.46 -82.50 -9.06
N ARG A 664 -52.55 -82.75 -8.33
CA ARG A 664 -53.44 -81.70 -7.84
C ARG A 664 -53.95 -81.99 -6.44
N ILE A 665 -54.31 -80.92 -5.74
CA ILE A 665 -55.24 -80.91 -4.62
C ILE A 665 -56.46 -80.13 -5.12
N ASP A 666 -57.60 -80.80 -5.29
CA ASP A 666 -58.80 -80.14 -5.79
C ASP A 666 -59.47 -79.25 -4.73
N SER A 667 -60.54 -78.55 -5.11
CA SER A 667 -61.28 -77.64 -4.21
C SER A 667 -62.01 -78.37 -3.07
N LEU A 668 -62.08 -79.71 -3.10
CA LEU A 668 -62.64 -80.54 -2.04
C LEU A 668 -61.52 -81.14 -1.16
N GLY A 669 -60.25 -80.82 -1.43
CA GLY A 669 -59.09 -81.31 -0.67
C GLY A 669 -58.60 -82.70 -1.11
N ARG A 670 -59.07 -83.22 -2.24
CA ARG A 670 -58.67 -84.54 -2.75
C ARG A 670 -57.36 -84.45 -3.51
N VAL A 671 -56.46 -85.38 -3.25
CA VAL A 671 -55.14 -85.46 -3.90
C VAL A 671 -55.22 -86.38 -5.11
N GLY A 672 -55.00 -85.85 -6.30
CA GLY A 672 -54.89 -86.61 -7.54
C GLY A 672 -53.45 -86.62 -8.03
N ILE A 673 -52.92 -87.78 -8.42
CA ILE A 673 -51.66 -87.94 -9.15
C ILE A 673 -51.99 -88.53 -10.53
N ASN A 674 -51.55 -87.85 -11.59
CA ASN A 674 -51.84 -88.18 -12.99
C ASN A 674 -53.35 -88.25 -13.34
N THR A 675 -54.19 -87.61 -12.52
CA THR A 675 -55.64 -87.47 -12.73
C THR A 675 -56.04 -86.03 -12.46
N SER A 676 -56.81 -85.47 -13.37
CA SER A 676 -57.38 -84.13 -13.22
C SER A 676 -58.76 -84.17 -12.57
N SER A 677 -59.24 -85.30 -12.06
CA SER A 677 -60.55 -85.38 -11.41
C SER A 677 -60.56 -86.52 -10.39
N PRO A 678 -59.79 -86.39 -9.29
CA PRO A 678 -59.76 -87.43 -8.28
C PRO A 678 -61.18 -87.64 -7.74
N SER A 679 -61.67 -88.88 -7.74
CA SER A 679 -62.97 -89.25 -7.18
C SER A 679 -62.86 -89.61 -5.69
N TYR A 680 -61.65 -90.00 -5.27
CA TYR A 680 -61.32 -90.41 -3.90
C TYR A 680 -60.35 -89.41 -3.24
N GLN A 681 -60.19 -89.51 -1.91
CA GLN A 681 -59.31 -88.61 -1.15
C GLN A 681 -57.84 -88.64 -1.62
N PHE A 682 -57.37 -89.80 -2.08
CA PHE A 682 -56.09 -89.99 -2.74
C PHE A 682 -56.29 -90.92 -3.94
N GLU A 683 -56.11 -90.40 -5.15
CA GLU A 683 -56.23 -91.16 -6.40
C GLU A 683 -54.93 -91.06 -7.20
N VAL A 684 -54.39 -92.21 -7.59
CA VAL A 684 -53.25 -92.32 -8.50
C VAL A 684 -53.73 -93.02 -9.76
N ASN A 685 -53.75 -92.31 -10.88
CA ASN A 685 -54.05 -92.90 -12.19
C ASN A 685 -52.75 -93.45 -12.79
N GLY A 686 -52.38 -94.65 -12.36
CA GLY A 686 -51.14 -95.32 -12.73
C GLY A 686 -50.72 -96.37 -11.70
N ALA A 687 -49.53 -96.96 -11.87
CA ALA A 687 -48.98 -97.91 -10.91
C ALA A 687 -48.42 -97.18 -9.68
N LEU A 688 -48.79 -97.63 -8.47
CA LEU A 688 -48.19 -97.19 -7.21
C LEU A 688 -47.08 -98.18 -6.81
N ALA A 689 -45.82 -97.76 -6.88
CA ALA A 689 -44.68 -98.57 -6.42
C ALA A 689 -44.25 -98.15 -5.01
N SER A 690 -44.01 -99.13 -4.13
CA SER A 690 -43.38 -98.91 -2.81
C SER A 690 -41.97 -99.51 -2.84
N LEU A 691 -40.94 -98.66 -2.71
CA LEU A 691 -39.53 -99.00 -2.95
C LEU A 691 -38.74 -99.34 -1.66
N ALA A 692 -39.42 -99.48 -0.52
CA ALA A 692 -38.77 -99.83 0.75
C ALA A 692 -38.61 -101.37 0.89
N SER A 693 -37.57 -101.83 1.59
CA SER A 693 -37.30 -103.25 1.90
C SER A 693 -38.41 -103.96 2.72
N THR A 694 -39.41 -103.20 3.16
CA THR A 694 -40.67 -103.65 3.74
C THR A 694 -41.81 -102.81 3.18
N ALA A 695 -42.07 -102.97 1.88
CA ALA A 695 -43.22 -102.37 1.22
C ALA A 695 -44.52 -102.97 1.76
N GLN A 696 -45.45 -102.12 2.19
CA GLN A 696 -46.81 -102.50 2.54
C GLN A 696 -47.78 -101.68 1.69
N VAL A 697 -48.60 -102.35 0.89
CA VAL A 697 -49.83 -101.75 0.36
C VAL A 697 -50.93 -102.14 1.33
N VAL A 698 -51.37 -101.19 2.15
CA VAL A 698 -52.31 -101.42 3.25
C VAL A 698 -53.63 -100.73 2.94
N ALA A 699 -54.74 -101.48 2.95
CA ALA A 699 -56.06 -100.91 3.16
C ALA A 699 -56.31 -100.86 4.67
N LEU A 700 -56.37 -99.66 5.25
CA LEU A 700 -56.69 -99.43 6.66
C LEU A 700 -58.15 -98.97 6.78
N SER A 701 -58.88 -99.54 7.74
CA SER A 701 -60.16 -99.00 8.21
C SER A 701 -60.06 -98.75 9.71
N GLY A 702 -60.08 -97.48 10.12
CA GLY A 702 -59.92 -97.03 11.50
C GLY A 702 -58.91 -95.90 11.65
N ASP A 703 -58.45 -95.66 12.88
CA ASP A 703 -57.45 -94.65 13.20
C ASP A 703 -56.06 -95.27 13.50
N LEU A 704 -55.05 -94.42 13.70
CA LEU A 704 -53.67 -94.85 13.96
C LEU A 704 -53.53 -95.77 15.18
N THR A 705 -54.45 -95.68 16.13
CA THR A 705 -54.45 -96.44 17.38
C THR A 705 -55.37 -97.66 17.35
N ASN A 706 -56.40 -97.65 16.51
CA ASN A 706 -57.49 -98.61 16.45
C ASN A 706 -57.92 -98.83 15.00
N HIS A 707 -57.36 -99.86 14.34
CA HIS A 707 -57.64 -100.16 12.95
C HIS A 707 -57.69 -101.67 12.67
N ALA A 708 -58.49 -102.05 11.68
CA ALA A 708 -58.37 -103.33 10.99
C ALA A 708 -57.64 -103.13 9.66
N PHE A 709 -56.82 -104.11 9.29
CA PHE A 709 -56.07 -104.04 8.04
C PHE A 709 -56.09 -105.35 7.27
N ILE A 710 -56.08 -105.23 5.95
CA ILE A 710 -55.58 -106.26 5.04
C ILE A 710 -54.39 -105.62 4.34
N ARG A 711 -53.23 -106.29 4.40
CA ARG A 711 -52.02 -105.82 3.73
C ARG A 711 -51.39 -106.88 2.87
N PHE A 712 -50.91 -106.45 1.71
CA PHE A 712 -49.99 -107.21 0.89
C PHE A 712 -48.58 -106.82 1.31
N ARG A 713 -47.86 -107.78 1.90
CA ARG A 713 -46.50 -107.57 2.38
C ARG A 713 -45.54 -108.43 1.58
N GLN A 714 -44.49 -107.79 1.07
CA GLN A 714 -43.35 -108.49 0.51
C GLN A 714 -42.11 -108.19 1.35
N THR A 715 -41.40 -109.24 1.74
CA THR A 715 -40.04 -109.17 2.27
C THR A 715 -39.10 -109.79 1.25
N ALA A 716 -37.79 -109.72 1.49
CA ALA A 716 -36.80 -110.40 0.63
C ALA A 716 -37.01 -111.93 0.55
N SER A 717 -37.78 -112.53 1.48
CA SER A 717 -37.95 -113.98 1.60
C SER A 717 -39.40 -114.47 1.55
N GLU A 718 -40.40 -113.58 1.53
CA GLU A 718 -41.81 -113.98 1.61
C GLU A 718 -42.73 -112.94 0.96
N SER A 719 -43.69 -113.40 0.16
CA SER A 719 -44.87 -112.62 -0.21
C SER A 719 -46.07 -113.17 0.56
N ARG A 720 -46.74 -112.32 1.34
CA ARG A 720 -47.88 -112.73 2.17
C ARG A 720 -49.01 -111.71 2.15
N ILE A 721 -50.21 -112.24 2.33
CA ILE A 721 -51.42 -111.46 2.64
C ILE A 721 -51.66 -111.63 4.13
N GLU A 722 -51.71 -110.52 4.86
CA GLU A 722 -51.94 -110.51 6.30
C GLU A 722 -53.20 -109.73 6.63
N SER A 723 -54.00 -110.27 7.52
CA SER A 723 -54.98 -109.50 8.28
C SER A 723 -54.57 -109.34 9.72
N GLY A 724 -54.95 -108.23 10.31
CA GLY A 724 -54.85 -108.05 11.74
C GLY A 724 -55.62 -106.83 12.20
N SER A 725 -55.54 -106.60 13.50
CA SER A 725 -56.03 -105.39 14.14
C SER A 725 -54.95 -104.81 15.05
N GLY A 726 -54.95 -103.48 15.18
CA GLY A 726 -54.18 -102.76 16.19
C GLY A 726 -55.13 -102.14 17.22
N GLY A 727 -54.71 -102.11 18.49
CA GLY A 727 -55.46 -101.48 19.59
C GLY A 727 -56.51 -102.38 20.25
N SER A 728 -57.66 -101.81 20.62
CA SER A 728 -58.74 -102.48 21.35
C SER A 728 -59.66 -103.35 20.49
N TYR A 729 -59.49 -103.34 19.16
CA TYR A 729 -60.22 -104.25 18.28
C TYR A 729 -59.61 -105.66 18.39
N GLY A 730 -60.40 -106.63 18.85
CA GLY A 730 -60.03 -108.05 18.81
C GLY A 730 -59.74 -108.50 17.38
N ALA A 731 -58.96 -109.58 17.23
CA ALA A 731 -58.63 -110.15 15.92
C ALA A 731 -59.93 -110.32 15.10
N VAL A 732 -59.90 -109.89 13.84
CA VAL A 732 -61.03 -109.97 12.90
C VAL A 732 -60.76 -111.06 11.86
N PRO A 733 -61.78 -111.82 11.44
CA PRO A 733 -61.61 -112.88 10.45
C PRO A 733 -61.28 -112.28 9.07
N MET A 734 -60.45 -112.97 8.28
CA MET A 734 -60.35 -112.68 6.84
C MET A 734 -61.53 -113.31 6.14
N THR A 735 -62.42 -112.49 5.58
CA THR A 735 -63.61 -112.97 4.89
C THR A 735 -63.47 -112.78 3.38
N PHE A 736 -63.95 -113.76 2.62
CA PHE A 736 -64.01 -113.72 1.16
C PHE A 736 -65.49 -113.63 0.77
N LEU A 737 -65.89 -112.47 0.25
CA LEU A 737 -67.26 -112.23 -0.18
C LEU A 737 -67.39 -112.42 -1.70
N VAL A 738 -68.46 -113.08 -2.11
CA VAL A 738 -68.90 -113.20 -3.51
C VAL A 738 -70.32 -112.68 -3.60
N ALA A 739 -70.55 -111.68 -4.47
CA ALA A 739 -71.86 -111.06 -4.66
C ALA A 739 -72.55 -110.59 -3.35
N GLY A 740 -71.76 -110.12 -2.37
CA GLY A 740 -72.27 -109.62 -1.09
C GLY A 740 -72.55 -110.70 -0.02
N ALA A 741 -72.43 -111.98 -0.37
CA ALA A 741 -72.50 -113.09 0.57
C ALA A 741 -71.08 -113.62 0.87
N GLU A 742 -70.88 -114.16 2.07
CA GLU A 742 -69.61 -114.74 2.44
C GLU A 742 -69.46 -116.18 1.94
N ALA A 743 -68.44 -116.42 1.12
CA ALA A 743 -68.16 -117.74 0.56
C ALA A 743 -67.17 -118.54 1.42
N ALA A 744 -66.17 -117.88 1.99
CA ALA A 744 -65.16 -118.50 2.85
C ALA A 744 -64.54 -117.50 3.84
N ARG A 745 -63.94 -117.99 4.91
CA ARG A 745 -63.12 -117.19 5.84
C ARG A 745 -61.95 -117.93 6.44
N PHE A 746 -60.93 -117.18 6.82
CA PHE A 746 -60.07 -117.55 7.94
C PHE A 746 -60.63 -116.91 9.20
N ASP A 747 -61.12 -117.72 10.14
CA ASP A 747 -61.64 -117.20 11.40
C ASP A 747 -60.53 -116.66 12.31
N VAL A 748 -60.92 -116.01 13.41
CA VAL A 748 -60.00 -115.36 14.35
C VAL A 748 -59.07 -116.35 15.08
N THR A 749 -59.38 -117.64 15.00
CA THR A 749 -58.56 -118.73 15.57
C THR A 749 -57.68 -119.42 14.51
N GLY A 750 -57.72 -118.92 13.28
CA GLY A 750 -56.95 -119.39 12.13
C GLY A 750 -57.53 -120.63 11.44
N ASN A 751 -58.82 -120.92 11.58
CA ASN A 751 -59.46 -122.01 10.85
C ASN A 751 -59.99 -121.53 9.50
N LEU A 752 -59.87 -122.38 8.46
CA LEU A 752 -60.50 -122.15 7.17
C LEU A 752 -61.92 -122.69 7.17
N LEU A 753 -62.90 -121.81 6.98
CA LEU A 753 -64.32 -122.14 6.91
C LEU A 753 -64.84 -121.83 5.51
N ILE A 754 -65.52 -122.79 4.88
CA ILE A 754 -66.12 -122.66 3.55
C ILE A 754 -67.62 -122.95 3.67
N GLY A 755 -68.45 -122.04 3.13
CA GLY A 755 -69.91 -122.14 3.22
C GLY A 755 -70.47 -121.95 4.63
N THR A 756 -69.67 -121.53 5.61
CA THR A 756 -70.13 -121.32 6.99
C THR A 756 -69.32 -120.25 7.72
N ALA A 757 -70.00 -119.50 8.59
CA ALA A 757 -69.38 -118.55 9.52
C ALA A 757 -69.18 -119.14 10.93
N THR A 758 -69.69 -120.35 11.20
CA THR A 758 -69.67 -120.97 12.53
C THR A 758 -68.38 -121.73 12.76
N THR A 759 -67.55 -121.23 13.68
CA THR A 759 -66.33 -121.92 14.12
C THR A 759 -66.67 -123.29 14.72
N GLY A 760 -65.96 -124.32 14.25
CA GLY A 760 -66.00 -125.67 14.82
C GLY A 760 -64.63 -126.05 15.40
N ALA A 761 -64.50 -127.29 15.85
CA ALA A 761 -63.22 -127.80 16.38
C ALA A 761 -62.16 -128.09 15.28
N SER A 762 -62.56 -128.20 14.02
CA SER A 762 -61.67 -128.55 12.89
C SER A 762 -60.99 -127.33 12.27
N LYS A 763 -59.72 -127.48 11.85
CA LYS A 763 -58.96 -126.45 11.12
C LYS A 763 -59.51 -126.14 9.73
N LEU A 764 -60.19 -127.11 9.11
CA LEU A 764 -60.96 -126.93 7.88
C LEU A 764 -62.40 -127.37 8.14
N ARG A 765 -63.37 -126.50 7.88
CA ARG A 765 -64.80 -126.82 7.92
C ARG A 765 -65.43 -126.42 6.61
N ILE A 766 -66.07 -127.38 5.94
CA ILE A 766 -66.84 -127.15 4.73
C ILE A 766 -68.26 -127.57 5.03
N VAL A 767 -69.22 -126.67 4.81
CA VAL A 767 -70.66 -126.96 4.93
C VAL A 767 -71.24 -127.05 3.52
N ASP A 768 -72.36 -127.77 3.40
CA ASP A 768 -73.07 -128.01 2.14
C ASP A 768 -72.25 -128.74 1.07
N LEU A 769 -71.31 -129.59 1.50
CA LEU A 769 -70.76 -130.61 0.61
C LEU A 769 -71.90 -131.51 0.11
N PRO A 770 -71.90 -131.89 -1.18
CA PRO A 770 -72.87 -132.84 -1.71
C PRO A 770 -72.86 -134.14 -0.91
N THR A 771 -74.03 -134.76 -0.70
CA THR A 771 -74.17 -136.01 0.07
C THR A 771 -74.31 -137.25 -0.82
N SER A 772 -74.16 -137.08 -2.13
CA SER A 772 -74.15 -138.14 -3.15
C SER A 772 -73.14 -137.77 -4.23
N ALA A 773 -72.46 -138.79 -4.79
CA ALA A 773 -71.62 -138.62 -5.98
C ALA A 773 -72.43 -138.28 -7.26
N THR A 774 -73.77 -138.38 -7.20
CA THR A 774 -74.62 -138.18 -8.38
C THR A 774 -74.56 -136.73 -8.84
N GLY A 775 -74.15 -136.51 -10.08
CA GLY A 775 -74.03 -135.18 -10.68
C GLY A 775 -72.70 -134.47 -10.38
N LEU A 776 -71.79 -135.12 -9.65
CA LEU A 776 -70.45 -134.61 -9.42
C LEU A 776 -69.49 -135.07 -10.53
N SER A 777 -68.48 -134.25 -10.79
CA SER A 777 -67.41 -134.59 -11.72
C SER A 777 -66.34 -135.44 -11.02
N ALA A 778 -65.63 -136.26 -11.78
CA ALA A 778 -64.48 -137.00 -11.26
C ALA A 778 -63.48 -136.02 -10.61
N GLY A 779 -63.10 -136.29 -9.35
CA GLY A 779 -62.25 -135.41 -8.55
C GLY A 779 -62.99 -134.51 -7.55
N ASP A 780 -64.31 -134.38 -7.65
CA ASP A 780 -65.09 -133.59 -6.69
C ASP A 780 -65.16 -134.27 -5.32
N ILE A 781 -65.15 -133.45 -4.26
CA ILE A 781 -65.26 -133.92 -2.89
C ILE A 781 -66.73 -133.93 -2.48
N TRP A 782 -67.17 -135.02 -1.86
CA TRP A 782 -68.51 -135.18 -1.31
C TRP A 782 -68.48 -135.93 0.02
N ASN A 783 -69.57 -135.83 0.77
CA ASN A 783 -69.71 -136.43 2.08
C ASN A 783 -70.68 -137.61 2.04
N ASP A 784 -70.16 -138.83 2.04
CA ASP A 784 -70.96 -140.05 2.11
C ASP A 784 -71.17 -140.47 3.58
N ALA A 785 -72.30 -140.06 4.14
CA ALA A 785 -72.72 -140.42 5.50
C ALA A 785 -71.63 -140.22 6.59
N GLY A 786 -70.80 -139.18 6.46
CA GLY A 786 -69.71 -138.86 7.39
C GLY A 786 -68.31 -139.24 6.89
N THR A 787 -68.20 -139.91 5.74
CA THR A 787 -66.92 -140.21 5.10
C THR A 787 -66.68 -139.26 3.92
N LEU A 788 -65.59 -138.51 3.94
CA LEU A 788 -65.17 -137.75 2.77
C LEU A 788 -64.80 -138.73 1.65
N LYS A 789 -65.44 -138.58 0.50
CA LYS A 789 -65.14 -139.34 -0.72
C LYS A 789 -64.83 -138.39 -1.85
N VAL A 790 -64.06 -138.91 -2.80
CA VAL A 790 -63.82 -138.26 -4.09
C VAL A 790 -64.73 -138.97 -5.10
N ALA A 791 -65.50 -138.20 -5.86
CA ALA A 791 -66.26 -138.73 -6.99
C ALA A 791 -65.26 -139.32 -8.00
N ALA A 792 -65.48 -140.58 -8.37
CA ALA A 792 -64.60 -141.32 -9.27
C ALA A 792 -64.73 -140.85 -10.72
#